data_AF-A0A976QQM3-F1
#
_entry.id   AF-A0A976QQM3-F1
#
_cell.length_a   1.000
_cell.length_b   1.000
_cell.length_c   1.000
_cell.angle_alpha   90.00
_cell.angle_beta   90.00
_cell.angle_gamma   90.00
#
_symmetry.space_group_name_H-M   'P 1'
#
loop_
_entity.id
_entity.type
_entity.pdbx_description
1 polymer ?
#
loop_
_entity_poly.entity_id
_entity_poly.type
_entity_poly.pdbx_seq_one_letter_code
_entity_poly.pdbx_strand_id
1 'polypeptide(L)'
;MIKTKVSFNNSNVIFVYFKEKTLGYLLMKGEWRFMMKGDSLNVIEQHKIPILVITGPSGSGKTTLNTRLINDYSDIFENSVSCTTRAPREGEQDGVNYYFITMDEFNQKINNNEFLEHAEYAGNKYGTLKSELNRIRAENKIPVLEIDIQGCRSLRNQGMGMKNLFIDPGDLNVLRQRLVDRGGLTEEKINSRIERAEKEIEEAKKFPFHYTLKNDSDIDTVYYTFIDKLKEWYPDHNLKHKIPILVITGPSGSGKTTLNTRLINDYSDIFENSVSCTTRDPRSGEQEGVNYYFITKDEFNQKIENNEFLEHAEYAGNKYGTLKSELQRIRAENKIPVLEIDIQGCRSLRNQGMGMKNLFIDPGDLNVLRQRLVDRGGLTEEKINSRIERAEKEIEEAKKFPFHYTLKNDSDIDTVYYTFIDKLKEWYPDHNLKHKIPILVITGPSGSGKTTLNTRLINDYSDIFENSVSCTTRDPRSGEQEGVNYYFITKDEFNQKIENNEFLEHAEYAGNKYGTLKSELQRIRAENKIPVLEIDIQGCRSLRNQGMGMKNLFIDPGDLNVLRQRLVDRGGLTEEKINSRIERAEKEIEEAKKFPFHYTLKNDSDIDTVYYTFIDKLKEWYPDHNLKHKIPILVITGPSGSGKTTLNTRLINDYSDIFENSVSCTTRDPRSGEQEGVNYYFITKDEFNQKIENNEFLEHAEYAGNKYGTLKSELQRIRAENKIPVLEIDIQGCRSLRNQGMGMKNLFIDPGDLNVLRQRLVDRGGLTEEKINSRIERAEKEIEEAKKFPFHYTLKNDSDIDTVYYTFIDKLKEWYPDHNLKHKIPILVITGPSGSGKTTLNTRLINDYSDIFENSVSCTTRDPRSGEQDGVNYYFITKDEFNQKIENNEFLEHAEYAGNKYGTLKSELQRIRAENKIPVLEIDIQGCRSLRNQGMGMKNLFIDPGDLNVLRQRLVDRGGLTEEKINSRIERAEKEIKEAKNFGFDYTLENKDDIDTVYSTLIDKLKEWFEPLKTKLSSQQATL
;
A
#
# COMPACT_ATOMS: atom_id res chain seq x y z
N MET A 1 67.89 12.15 40.94
CA MET A 1 68.88 11.07 40.74
C MET A 1 69.90 11.52 39.70
N ILE A 2 71.19 11.49 40.03
CA ILE A 2 72.28 12.00 39.18
C ILE A 2 72.46 11.04 37.98
N LYS A 3 72.24 11.53 36.76
CA LYS A 3 72.52 10.81 35.49
C LYS A 3 74.03 10.69 35.31
N THR A 4 74.57 9.48 35.10
CA THR A 4 76.02 9.29 34.95
C THR A 4 76.47 8.98 33.52
N LYS A 5 75.63 8.37 32.66
CA LYS A 5 75.98 8.14 31.24
C LYS A 5 74.72 7.91 30.39
N VAL A 6 74.72 8.43 29.16
CA VAL A 6 73.70 8.15 28.13
C VAL A 6 74.43 7.60 26.91
N SER A 7 73.96 6.49 26.37
CA SER A 7 74.50 5.90 25.14
C SER A 7 73.39 5.55 24.16
N PHE A 8 73.66 5.75 22.87
CA PHE A 8 72.76 5.46 21.77
C PHE A 8 73.22 4.21 21.04
N ASN A 9 72.28 3.34 20.67
CA ASN A 9 72.48 2.27 19.70
C ASN A 9 71.67 2.61 18.43
N ASN A 10 72.11 2.13 17.27
CA ASN A 10 71.50 2.20 15.94
C ASN A 10 70.08 1.58 15.85
N SER A 11 69.42 1.28 16.98
CA SER A 11 68.12 0.60 17.07
C SER A 11 67.06 1.41 17.84
N ASN A 12 67.20 2.74 17.94
CA ASN A 12 66.22 3.66 18.57
C ASN A 12 65.91 3.39 20.06
N VAL A 13 66.91 2.99 20.85
CA VAL A 13 66.78 2.79 22.31
C VAL A 13 67.75 3.69 23.05
N ILE A 14 67.26 4.42 24.06
CA ILE A 14 68.09 5.27 24.94
C ILE A 14 68.37 4.49 26.23
N PHE A 15 69.65 4.26 26.50
CA PHE A 15 70.09 3.66 27.77
C PHE A 15 70.47 4.74 28.77
N VAL A 16 69.90 4.69 29.98
CA VAL A 16 70.19 5.58 31.08
C VAL A 16 70.69 4.77 32.27
N TYR A 17 71.95 4.98 32.63
CA TYR A 17 72.61 4.25 33.72
C TYR A 17 72.39 4.99 35.04
N PHE A 18 71.82 4.30 36.03
CA PHE A 18 71.68 4.78 37.40
C PHE A 18 72.69 4.04 38.30
N LYS A 19 73.72 4.77 38.77
CA LYS A 19 74.72 4.35 39.78
C LYS A 19 75.05 2.85 39.82
N GLU A 20 76.02 2.39 39.01
CA GLU A 20 76.70 1.06 39.00
C GLU A 20 75.86 -0.25 39.16
N LYS A 21 74.54 -0.18 39.38
CA LYS A 21 73.71 -1.31 39.82
C LYS A 21 72.33 -1.39 39.14
N THR A 22 71.86 -0.37 38.41
CA THR A 22 70.55 -0.42 37.73
C THR A 22 70.60 0.23 36.33
N LEU A 23 70.15 -0.51 35.31
CA LEU A 23 70.03 -0.04 33.92
C LEU A 23 68.56 0.33 33.66
N GLY A 24 68.27 1.58 33.29
CA GLY A 24 66.98 1.95 32.72
C GLY A 24 67.10 2.12 31.21
N TYR A 25 66.11 1.71 30.44
CA TYR A 25 66.03 2.06 29.02
C TYR A 25 64.67 2.63 28.64
N LEU A 26 64.67 3.51 27.63
CA LEU A 26 63.49 4.15 27.07
C LEU A 26 63.34 3.69 25.62
N LEU A 27 62.22 3.03 25.31
CA LEU A 27 61.79 2.81 23.93
C LEU A 27 61.11 4.11 23.44
N MET A 28 61.33 4.53 22.19
CA MET A 28 60.82 5.83 21.67
C MET A 28 59.29 6.04 21.69
N LYS A 29 58.49 5.10 22.23
CA LYS A 29 57.06 5.29 22.53
C LYS A 29 56.78 5.83 23.96
N GLY A 30 57.81 6.19 24.74
CA GLY A 30 57.65 6.96 25.99
C GLY A 30 57.53 6.13 27.28
N GLU A 31 57.64 4.81 27.23
CA GLU A 31 57.62 3.97 28.44
C GLU A 31 59.01 3.67 28.98
N TRP A 32 59.20 3.91 30.29
CA TRP A 32 60.41 3.58 31.03
C TRP A 32 60.37 2.13 31.54
N ARG A 33 61.44 1.37 31.30
CA ARG A 33 61.63 0.05 31.95
C ARG A 33 63.00 -0.06 32.62
N PHE A 34 63.01 -0.71 33.79
CA PHE A 34 64.21 -0.91 34.62
C PHE A 34 64.65 -2.37 34.56
N MET A 35 65.95 -2.60 34.36
CA MET A 35 66.61 -3.90 34.38
C MET A 35 67.56 -4.01 35.58
N MET A 36 67.65 -5.22 36.14
CA MET A 36 68.59 -5.53 37.22
C MET A 36 69.89 -6.14 36.68
N LYS A 37 70.95 -6.05 37.47
CA LYS A 37 72.29 -6.55 37.10
C LYS A 37 72.26 -8.08 37.01
N GLY A 38 72.21 -8.62 35.78
CA GLY A 38 72.09 -10.05 35.48
C GLY A 38 71.16 -10.36 34.29
N ASP A 39 70.27 -9.41 33.95
CA ASP A 39 69.43 -9.53 32.77
C ASP A 39 70.28 -9.42 31.49
N SER A 40 70.15 -10.41 30.59
CA SER A 40 70.91 -10.44 29.34
C SER A 40 70.30 -9.50 28.28
N LEU A 41 71.14 -8.93 27.40
CA LEU A 41 70.71 -8.13 26.25
C LEU A 41 69.73 -8.87 25.31
N ASN A 42 69.66 -10.21 25.38
CA ASN A 42 68.71 -11.04 24.66
C ASN A 42 67.24 -10.78 25.05
N VAL A 43 66.98 -10.12 26.19
CA VAL A 43 65.63 -9.66 26.57
C VAL A 43 65.10 -8.58 25.59
N ILE A 44 65.99 -7.87 24.88
CA ILE A 44 65.61 -6.91 23.82
C ILE A 44 65.16 -7.63 22.54
N GLU A 45 65.67 -8.84 22.26
CA GLU A 45 65.21 -9.64 21.11
C GLU A 45 63.87 -10.33 21.34
N GLN A 46 63.49 -10.59 22.59
CA GLN A 46 62.20 -11.19 22.97
C GLN A 46 61.00 -10.25 22.78
N HIS A 47 61.22 -8.96 22.51
CA HIS A 47 60.15 -7.98 22.24
C HIS A 47 59.88 -7.75 20.75
N LYS A 48 60.37 -8.63 19.86
CA LYS A 48 59.98 -8.61 18.44
C LYS A 48 58.55 -9.16 18.31
N ILE A 49 57.68 -8.44 17.60
CA ILE A 49 56.31 -8.87 17.28
C ILE A 49 56.37 -10.32 16.73
N PRO A 50 55.62 -11.29 17.32
CA PRO A 50 55.66 -12.68 16.90
C PRO A 50 55.26 -12.83 15.44
N ILE A 51 55.99 -13.65 14.67
CA ILE A 51 55.59 -13.94 13.28
C ILE A 51 54.32 -14.81 13.24
N LEU A 52 53.52 -14.66 12.19
CA LEU A 52 52.39 -15.53 11.92
C LEU A 52 52.83 -16.66 10.98
N VAL A 53 52.63 -17.92 11.39
CA VAL A 53 52.95 -19.09 10.57
C VAL A 53 51.66 -19.83 10.23
N ILE A 54 51.32 -19.90 8.95
CA ILE A 54 50.14 -20.59 8.43
C ILE A 54 50.60 -21.91 7.80
N THR A 55 50.15 -23.02 8.38
CA THR A 55 50.44 -24.37 7.89
C THR A 55 49.13 -25.07 7.53
N GLY A 56 49.18 -26.05 6.62
CA GLY A 56 48.00 -26.84 6.28
C GLY A 56 48.19 -27.62 4.99
N PRO A 57 47.45 -28.72 4.77
CA PRO A 57 47.66 -29.56 3.61
C PRO A 57 47.26 -28.90 2.30
N SER A 58 47.66 -29.48 1.18
CA SER A 58 47.20 -29.03 -0.14
C SER A 58 45.67 -29.07 -0.22
N GLY A 59 45.04 -27.96 -0.63
CA GLY A 59 43.58 -27.85 -0.72
C GLY A 59 42.85 -27.50 0.59
N SER A 60 43.55 -27.33 1.71
CA SER A 60 42.96 -26.91 3.00
C SER A 60 42.39 -25.49 3.02
N GLY A 61 42.70 -24.66 2.02
CA GLY A 61 42.30 -23.24 1.99
C GLY A 61 43.33 -22.27 2.56
N LYS A 62 44.52 -22.74 2.97
CA LYS A 62 45.60 -21.89 3.52
C LYS A 62 45.92 -20.66 2.67
N THR A 63 46.16 -20.84 1.37
CA THR A 63 46.49 -19.76 0.46
C THR A 63 45.32 -18.78 0.32
N THR A 64 44.08 -19.28 0.27
CA THR A 64 42.88 -18.41 0.17
C THR A 64 42.73 -17.53 1.41
N LEU A 65 42.87 -18.09 2.62
CA LEU A 65 42.79 -17.34 3.87
C LEU A 65 43.96 -16.35 4.00
N ASN A 66 45.17 -16.76 3.60
CA ASN A 66 46.34 -15.90 3.62
C ASN A 66 46.22 -14.73 2.64
N THR A 67 45.89 -14.99 1.37
CA THR A 67 45.67 -13.92 0.38
C THR A 67 44.61 -12.94 0.85
N ARG A 68 43.52 -13.44 1.44
CA ARG A 68 42.47 -12.56 2.01
C ARG A 68 42.98 -11.72 3.18
N LEU A 69 43.77 -12.32 4.09
CA LEU A 69 44.39 -11.61 5.22
C LEU A 69 45.26 -10.45 4.73
N ILE A 70 46.13 -10.71 3.74
CA ILE A 70 47.01 -9.69 3.18
C ILE A 70 46.20 -8.59 2.48
N ASN A 71 45.14 -8.93 1.76
CA ASN A 71 44.30 -7.92 1.11
C ASN A 71 43.49 -7.08 2.10
N ASP A 72 42.94 -7.71 3.13
CA ASP A 72 42.13 -7.02 4.13
C ASP A 72 43.00 -6.21 5.10
N TYR A 73 44.26 -6.56 5.32
CA TYR A 73 45.08 -5.94 6.37
C TYR A 73 46.54 -5.76 5.92
N SER A 74 46.77 -5.29 4.70
CA SER A 74 48.13 -5.05 4.15
C SER A 74 48.93 -4.00 4.90
N ASP A 75 48.27 -3.17 5.68
CA ASP A 75 48.84 -2.21 6.62
C ASP A 75 49.37 -2.87 7.91
N ILE A 76 48.93 -4.10 8.20
CA ILE A 76 49.26 -4.85 9.42
C ILE A 76 50.09 -6.10 9.11
N PHE A 77 49.76 -6.84 8.05
CA PHE A 77 50.38 -8.12 7.70
C PHE A 77 51.05 -8.05 6.34
N GLU A 78 52.19 -8.73 6.20
CA GLU A 78 52.89 -8.87 4.92
C GLU A 78 53.48 -10.27 4.77
N ASN A 79 53.36 -10.85 3.57
CA ASN A 79 53.95 -12.16 3.26
C ASN A 79 55.47 -12.04 3.18
N SER A 80 56.18 -12.96 3.82
CA SER A 80 57.62 -13.12 3.59
C SER A 80 57.87 -13.83 2.26
N VAL A 81 58.58 -13.17 1.34
CA VAL A 81 58.94 -13.79 0.05
C VAL A 81 60.09 -14.78 0.27
N SER A 82 59.87 -16.04 -0.10
CA SER A 82 60.88 -17.11 0.01
C SER A 82 61.79 -17.16 -1.22
N CYS A 83 63.01 -17.65 -1.09
CA CYS A 83 63.86 -18.00 -2.22
C CYS A 83 63.53 -19.40 -2.74
N THR A 84 63.70 -19.64 -4.04
CA THR A 84 63.68 -20.98 -4.63
C THR A 84 64.72 -21.12 -5.73
N THR A 85 65.26 -22.34 -5.89
CA THR A 85 66.14 -22.71 -7.01
C THR A 85 65.38 -23.19 -8.25
N ARG A 86 64.06 -23.28 -8.16
CA ARG A 86 63.19 -23.70 -9.27
C ARG A 86 63.07 -22.57 -10.28
N ALA A 87 62.95 -22.89 -11.57
CA ALA A 87 62.57 -21.89 -12.58
C ALA A 87 61.13 -21.35 -12.34
N PRO A 88 60.85 -20.06 -12.58
CA PRO A 88 59.50 -19.51 -12.50
C PRO A 88 58.55 -20.22 -13.46
N ARG A 89 57.30 -20.45 -13.01
CA ARG A 89 56.21 -20.94 -13.85
C ARG A 89 55.55 -19.79 -14.60
N GLU A 90 54.76 -20.13 -15.61
CA GLU A 90 53.92 -19.16 -16.33
C GLU A 90 53.04 -18.36 -15.35
N GLY A 91 53.22 -17.03 -15.35
CA GLY A 91 52.54 -16.10 -14.46
C GLY A 91 53.23 -15.81 -13.11
N GLU A 92 54.31 -16.52 -12.74
CA GLU A 92 55.08 -16.20 -11.53
C GLU A 92 56.07 -15.05 -11.80
N GLN A 93 56.16 -14.12 -10.85
CA GLN A 93 57.06 -12.96 -10.90
C GLN A 93 58.13 -13.05 -9.82
N ASP A 94 59.37 -12.75 -10.21
CA ASP A 94 60.52 -12.70 -9.30
C ASP A 94 60.35 -11.59 -8.26
N GLY A 95 60.68 -11.91 -7.01
CA GLY A 95 60.49 -11.00 -5.86
C GLY A 95 59.04 -10.84 -5.40
N VAL A 96 58.07 -11.46 -6.07
CA VAL A 96 56.65 -11.47 -5.64
C VAL A 96 56.26 -12.86 -5.15
N ASN A 97 56.43 -13.87 -6.00
CA ASN A 97 56.09 -15.25 -5.64
C ASN A 97 57.25 -15.91 -4.89
N TYR A 98 58.45 -15.80 -5.47
CA TYR A 98 59.71 -16.23 -4.89
C TYR A 98 60.82 -15.31 -5.38
N TYR A 99 61.92 -15.25 -4.64
CA TYR A 99 63.21 -14.89 -5.21
C TYR A 99 63.77 -16.12 -5.94
N PHE A 100 63.72 -16.12 -7.26
CA PHE A 100 64.22 -17.18 -8.11
C PHE A 100 65.74 -17.03 -8.25
N ILE A 101 66.48 -17.78 -7.44
CA ILE A 101 67.94 -17.70 -7.36
C ILE A 101 68.57 -18.99 -7.88
N THR A 102 69.83 -18.94 -8.27
CA THR A 102 70.56 -20.14 -8.70
C THR A 102 70.86 -21.06 -7.51
N MET A 103 71.13 -22.34 -7.79
CA MET A 103 71.54 -23.31 -6.75
C MET A 103 72.83 -22.86 -6.04
N ASP A 104 73.76 -22.24 -6.75
CA ASP A 104 75.01 -21.72 -6.19
C ASP A 104 74.77 -20.53 -5.25
N GLU A 105 73.95 -19.56 -5.66
CA GLU A 105 73.53 -18.45 -4.80
C GLU A 105 72.78 -18.94 -3.55
N PHE A 106 71.90 -19.93 -3.71
CA PHE A 106 71.20 -20.53 -2.57
C PHE A 106 72.19 -21.15 -1.59
N ASN A 107 73.17 -21.92 -2.07
CA ASN A 107 74.19 -22.54 -1.21
C ASN A 107 75.09 -21.49 -0.54
N GLN A 108 75.45 -20.40 -1.23
CA GLN A 108 76.16 -19.28 -0.61
C GLN A 108 75.36 -18.67 0.55
N LYS A 109 74.06 -18.45 0.36
CA LYS A 109 73.17 -17.91 1.41
C LYS A 109 73.00 -18.87 2.59
N ILE A 110 73.04 -20.19 2.37
CA ILE A 110 73.12 -21.18 3.46
C ILE A 110 74.44 -21.00 4.23
N ASN A 111 75.58 -20.95 3.53
CA ASN A 111 76.90 -20.82 4.15
C ASN A 111 77.06 -19.51 4.94
N ASN A 112 76.45 -18.43 4.45
CA ASN A 112 76.41 -17.13 5.13
C ASN A 112 75.38 -17.06 6.27
N ASN A 113 74.62 -18.13 6.53
CA ASN A 113 73.56 -18.18 7.54
C ASN A 113 72.48 -17.09 7.32
N GLU A 114 72.17 -16.78 6.05
CA GLU A 114 71.18 -15.76 5.67
C GLU A 114 69.74 -16.29 5.72
N PHE A 115 69.55 -17.61 5.61
CA PHE A 115 68.24 -18.25 5.72
C PHE A 115 67.78 -18.39 7.16
N LEU A 116 66.50 -18.17 7.36
CA LEU A 116 65.78 -18.46 8.59
C LEU A 116 65.44 -19.95 8.66
N GLU A 117 64.91 -20.48 7.57
CA GLU A 117 64.73 -21.90 7.34
C GLU A 117 65.02 -22.19 5.88
N HIS A 118 65.40 -23.43 5.59
CA HIS A 118 65.47 -23.92 4.23
C HIS A 118 65.12 -25.42 4.18
N ALA A 119 64.51 -25.83 3.09
CA ALA A 119 64.12 -27.21 2.82
C ALA A 119 64.40 -27.58 1.36
N GLU A 120 64.50 -28.87 1.08
CA GLU A 120 64.59 -29.41 -0.27
C GLU A 120 63.27 -30.11 -0.62
N TYR A 121 62.70 -29.74 -1.76
CA TYR A 121 61.43 -30.28 -2.23
C TYR A 121 61.48 -30.52 -3.74
N ALA A 122 61.21 -31.77 -4.15
CA ALA A 122 61.21 -32.20 -5.55
C ALA A 122 62.48 -31.76 -6.32
N GLY A 123 63.65 -31.96 -5.71
CA GLY A 123 64.96 -31.62 -6.30
C GLY A 123 65.29 -30.12 -6.36
N ASN A 124 64.45 -29.25 -5.79
CA ASN A 124 64.69 -27.81 -5.70
C ASN A 124 64.80 -27.38 -4.23
N LYS A 125 65.61 -26.37 -3.93
CA LYS A 125 65.71 -25.80 -2.58
C LYS A 125 64.78 -24.60 -2.43
N TYR A 126 64.22 -24.47 -1.24
CA TYR A 126 63.33 -23.38 -0.83
C TYR A 126 63.81 -22.86 0.52
N GLY A 127 63.72 -21.55 0.76
CA GLY A 127 64.07 -21.02 2.07
C GLY A 127 63.68 -19.56 2.27
N THR A 128 63.34 -19.21 3.50
CA THR A 128 62.92 -17.86 3.88
C THR A 128 64.10 -17.02 4.37
N LEU A 129 64.32 -15.82 3.82
CA LEU A 129 65.46 -14.96 4.21
C LEU A 129 65.22 -14.25 5.54
N LYS A 130 66.26 -14.14 6.38
CA LYS A 130 66.22 -13.31 7.61
C LYS A 130 66.04 -11.82 7.31
N SER A 131 66.55 -11.36 6.16
CA SER A 131 66.42 -9.97 5.72
C SER A 131 64.96 -9.57 5.48
N GLU A 132 64.12 -10.48 4.96
CA GLU A 132 62.71 -10.21 4.70
C GLU A 132 61.91 -9.99 5.99
N LEU A 133 62.12 -10.83 7.00
CA LEU A 133 61.49 -10.62 8.31
C LEU A 133 61.89 -9.27 8.91
N ASN A 134 63.15 -8.87 8.76
CA ASN A 134 63.64 -7.60 9.29
C ASN A 134 63.07 -6.40 8.52
N ARG A 135 62.93 -6.51 7.20
CA ARG A 135 62.28 -5.48 6.35
C ARG A 135 60.83 -5.26 6.77
N ILE A 136 60.04 -6.33 6.82
CA ILE A 136 58.61 -6.27 7.19
C ILE A 136 58.43 -5.68 8.60
N ARG A 137 59.27 -6.09 9.56
CA ARG A 137 59.24 -5.54 10.92
C ARG A 137 59.65 -4.07 10.98
N ALA A 138 60.58 -3.62 10.13
CA ALA A 138 60.98 -2.22 10.07
C ALA A 138 59.83 -1.31 9.59
N GLU A 139 58.91 -1.86 8.79
CA GLU A 139 57.66 -1.21 8.38
C GLU A 139 56.55 -1.28 9.45
N ASN A 140 56.84 -1.80 10.65
CA ASN A 140 55.88 -2.08 11.73
C ASN A 140 54.76 -3.08 11.37
N LYS A 141 55.00 -3.97 10.40
CA LYS A 141 54.06 -5.04 10.03
C LYS A 141 54.44 -6.38 10.65
N ILE A 142 53.49 -7.30 10.65
CA ILE A 142 53.61 -8.69 11.11
C ILE A 142 54.01 -9.56 9.91
N PRO A 143 55.19 -10.22 9.95
CA PRO A 143 55.57 -11.17 8.91
C PRO A 143 54.68 -12.42 8.94
N VAL A 144 54.15 -12.78 7.78
CA VAL A 144 53.34 -13.98 7.55
C VAL A 144 54.14 -14.99 6.73
N LEU A 145 54.26 -16.22 7.23
CA LEU A 145 54.95 -17.33 6.57
C LEU A 145 53.94 -18.45 6.28
N GLU A 146 53.72 -18.74 5.00
CA GLU A 146 52.96 -19.91 4.54
C GLU A 146 53.92 -21.05 4.23
N ILE A 147 54.19 -21.90 5.24
CA ILE A 147 55.19 -22.99 5.17
C ILE A 147 54.59 -24.31 5.62
N ASP A 148 55.30 -25.42 5.37
CA ASP A 148 54.86 -26.75 5.81
C ASP A 148 55.19 -27.01 7.30
N ILE A 149 54.80 -28.19 7.78
CA ILE A 149 55.00 -28.60 9.18
C ILE A 149 56.49 -28.73 9.52
N GLN A 150 57.34 -29.10 8.55
CA GLN A 150 58.79 -29.25 8.77
C GLN A 150 59.45 -27.88 8.93
N GLY A 151 59.11 -26.91 8.07
CA GLY A 151 59.53 -25.52 8.19
C GLY A 151 59.09 -24.93 9.54
N CYS A 152 57.82 -25.12 9.92
CA CYS A 152 57.31 -24.65 11.21
C CYS A 152 58.06 -25.28 12.41
N ARG A 153 58.42 -26.57 12.32
CA ARG A 153 59.23 -27.26 13.34
C ARG A 153 60.64 -26.69 13.42
N SER A 154 61.26 -26.39 12.28
CA SER A 154 62.59 -25.76 12.21
C SER A 154 62.59 -24.41 12.93
N LEU A 155 61.62 -23.53 12.63
CA LEU A 155 61.48 -22.22 13.28
C LEU A 155 61.28 -22.35 14.80
N ARG A 156 60.48 -23.32 15.24
CA ARG A 156 60.26 -23.59 16.66
C ARG A 156 61.55 -24.03 17.37
N ASN A 157 62.31 -24.95 16.77
CA ASN A 157 63.54 -25.47 17.34
C ASN A 157 64.63 -24.39 17.48
N GLN A 158 64.60 -23.38 16.62
CA GLN A 158 65.47 -22.20 16.70
C GLN A 158 65.05 -21.19 17.78
N GLY A 159 63.94 -21.43 18.50
CA GLY A 159 63.45 -20.54 19.56
C GLY A 159 62.79 -19.27 19.05
N MET A 160 62.34 -19.23 17.79
CA MET A 160 61.72 -18.05 17.21
C MET A 160 60.33 -17.79 17.83
N GLY A 161 60.09 -16.55 18.28
CA GLY A 161 58.76 -16.10 18.71
C GLY A 161 57.77 -16.13 17.54
N MET A 162 56.83 -17.08 17.58
CA MET A 162 55.84 -17.28 16.52
C MET A 162 54.45 -17.61 17.06
N LYS A 163 53.43 -17.28 16.28
CA LYS A 163 52.06 -17.78 16.42
C LYS A 163 51.78 -18.67 15.21
N ASN A 164 51.65 -19.96 15.44
CA ASN A 164 51.45 -20.94 14.37
C ASN A 164 50.01 -21.47 14.39
N LEU A 165 49.37 -21.51 13.21
CA LEU A 165 48.10 -22.19 13.03
C LEU A 165 48.18 -23.29 11.98
N PHE A 166 47.35 -24.30 12.18
CA PHE A 166 47.09 -25.35 11.21
C PHE A 166 45.68 -25.19 10.64
N ILE A 167 45.57 -25.12 9.32
CA ILE A 167 44.29 -25.13 8.61
C ILE A 167 43.91 -26.59 8.36
N ASP A 168 42.95 -27.09 9.12
CA ASP A 168 42.39 -28.42 8.97
C ASP A 168 41.36 -28.39 7.83
N PRO A 169 41.55 -29.17 6.74
CA PRO A 169 40.60 -29.22 5.62
C PRO A 169 39.21 -29.75 6.03
N GLY A 170 39.06 -30.34 7.22
CA GLY A 170 37.82 -30.96 7.68
C GLY A 170 37.67 -32.39 7.14
N ASP A 171 36.49 -32.72 6.63
CA ASP A 171 36.21 -34.02 6.03
C ASP A 171 36.99 -34.20 4.71
N LEU A 172 37.75 -35.29 4.59
CA LEU A 172 38.54 -35.62 3.40
C LEU A 172 37.67 -35.85 2.17
N ASN A 173 36.41 -36.29 2.33
CA ASN A 173 35.45 -36.39 1.23
C ASN A 173 35.07 -35.01 0.71
N VAL A 174 34.90 -34.03 1.61
CA VAL A 174 34.64 -32.63 1.24
C VAL A 174 35.88 -32.03 0.58
N LEU A 175 37.09 -32.32 1.07
CA LEU A 175 38.34 -31.92 0.41
C LEU A 175 38.45 -32.54 -1.00
N ARG A 176 38.10 -33.81 -1.17
CA ARG A 176 38.07 -34.48 -2.48
C ARG A 176 37.11 -33.77 -3.42
N GLN A 177 35.88 -33.49 -2.97
CA GLN A 177 34.89 -32.78 -3.77
C GLN A 177 35.40 -31.38 -4.18
N ARG A 178 36.01 -30.62 -3.24
CA ARG A 178 36.63 -29.32 -3.54
C ARG A 178 37.74 -29.43 -4.60
N LEU A 179 38.53 -30.51 -4.61
CA LEU A 179 39.57 -30.76 -5.62
C LEU A 179 38.97 -31.12 -6.98
N VAL A 180 37.85 -31.85 -7.01
CA VAL A 180 37.07 -32.17 -8.23
C VAL A 180 36.46 -30.89 -8.81
N ASP A 181 35.75 -30.11 -7.99
CA ASP A 181 35.05 -28.89 -8.39
C ASP A 181 36.02 -27.80 -8.91
N ARG A 182 37.28 -27.84 -8.46
CA ARG A 182 38.33 -26.92 -8.94
C ARG A 182 38.68 -27.11 -10.42
N GLY A 183 38.37 -28.28 -10.99
CA GLY A 183 38.64 -28.63 -12.38
C GLY A 183 40.13 -28.82 -12.70
N GLY A 184 40.43 -29.48 -13.82
CA GLY A 184 41.79 -29.57 -14.38
C GLY A 184 42.72 -30.62 -13.75
N LEU A 185 42.23 -31.52 -12.89
CA LEU A 185 43.00 -32.63 -12.32
C LEU A 185 42.42 -33.99 -12.76
N THR A 186 43.30 -34.95 -13.05
CA THR A 186 42.91 -36.35 -13.29
C THR A 186 42.59 -37.05 -11.97
N GLU A 187 41.78 -38.11 -12.01
CA GLU A 187 41.46 -38.97 -10.84
C GLU A 187 42.73 -39.40 -10.07
N GLU A 188 43.78 -39.86 -10.76
CA GLU A 188 45.07 -40.23 -10.15
C GLU A 188 45.75 -39.06 -9.40
N LYS A 189 45.70 -37.84 -9.97
CA LYS A 189 46.27 -36.65 -9.33
C LYS A 189 45.44 -36.19 -8.13
N ILE A 190 44.13 -36.44 -8.13
CA ILE A 190 43.25 -36.17 -6.99
C ILE A 190 43.56 -37.15 -5.86
N ASN A 191 43.63 -38.45 -6.16
CA ASN A 191 43.92 -39.50 -5.17
C ASN A 191 45.27 -39.27 -4.48
N SER A 192 46.34 -39.03 -5.25
CA SER A 192 47.67 -38.73 -4.69
C SER A 192 47.72 -37.47 -3.82
N ARG A 193 46.88 -36.45 -4.10
CA ARG A 193 46.76 -35.25 -3.25
C ARG A 193 46.01 -35.54 -1.95
N ILE A 194 44.99 -36.39 -1.99
CA ILE A 194 44.24 -36.80 -0.79
C ILE A 194 45.11 -37.64 0.15
N GLU A 195 45.80 -38.67 -0.36
CA GLU A 195 46.73 -39.49 0.45
C GLU A 195 47.82 -38.65 1.12
N ARG A 196 48.30 -37.60 0.42
CA ARG A 196 49.28 -36.69 0.99
C ARG A 196 48.67 -35.79 2.07
N ALA A 197 47.47 -35.27 1.84
CA ALA A 197 46.77 -34.48 2.83
C ALA A 197 46.52 -35.29 4.12
N GLU A 198 46.16 -36.58 4.00
CA GLU A 198 46.02 -37.50 5.13
C GLU A 198 47.31 -37.61 5.96
N LYS A 199 48.46 -37.82 5.31
CA LYS A 199 49.77 -37.87 5.99
C LYS A 199 50.09 -36.55 6.70
N GLU A 200 49.88 -35.42 6.03
CA GLU A 200 50.13 -34.10 6.61
C GLU A 200 49.20 -33.81 7.81
N ILE A 201 47.96 -34.29 7.79
CA ILE A 201 47.02 -34.21 8.94
C ILE A 201 47.47 -35.10 10.09
N GLU A 202 47.94 -36.33 9.82
CA GLU A 202 48.47 -37.22 10.87
C GLU A 202 49.74 -36.65 11.53
N GLU A 203 50.61 -36.03 10.74
CA GLU A 203 51.77 -35.31 11.26
C GLU A 203 51.37 -34.09 12.09
N ALA A 204 50.35 -33.34 11.63
CA ALA A 204 49.84 -32.17 12.33
C ALA A 204 49.30 -32.52 13.73
N LYS A 205 48.60 -33.66 13.88
CA LYS A 205 48.10 -34.15 15.18
C LYS A 205 49.21 -34.37 16.22
N LYS A 206 50.45 -34.60 15.78
CA LYS A 206 51.63 -34.83 16.64
C LYS A 206 52.40 -33.53 16.92
N PHE A 207 52.01 -32.41 16.34
CA PHE A 207 52.73 -31.14 16.44
C PHE A 207 51.93 -30.10 17.26
N PRO A 208 52.55 -29.39 18.21
CA PRO A 208 51.85 -28.43 19.07
C PRO A 208 51.59 -27.10 18.34
N PHE A 209 50.44 -26.98 17.68
CA PHE A 209 49.96 -25.70 17.14
C PHE A 209 49.34 -24.82 18.23
N HIS A 210 49.44 -23.49 18.09
CA HIS A 210 48.71 -22.56 18.97
C HIS A 210 47.21 -22.54 18.66
N TYR A 211 46.82 -22.85 17.42
CA TYR A 211 45.43 -22.98 17.01
C TYR A 211 45.28 -23.91 15.82
N THR A 212 44.17 -24.63 15.76
CA THR A 212 43.76 -25.41 14.58
C THR A 212 42.43 -24.86 14.10
N LEU A 213 42.43 -24.29 12.90
CA LEU A 213 41.24 -23.74 12.26
C LEU A 213 40.64 -24.80 11.35
N LYS A 214 39.40 -25.21 11.62
CA LYS A 214 38.66 -26.12 10.74
C LYS A 214 38.04 -25.34 9.59
N ASN A 215 38.24 -25.81 8.37
CA ASN A 215 37.62 -25.28 7.16
C ASN A 215 36.42 -26.13 6.74
N ASP A 216 35.42 -26.21 7.63
CA ASP A 216 34.22 -27.07 7.54
C ASP A 216 32.92 -26.30 7.26
N SER A 217 32.95 -24.98 7.19
CA SER A 217 31.80 -24.11 6.88
C SER A 217 32.04 -23.20 5.67
N ASP A 218 31.14 -22.24 5.43
CA ASP A 218 31.35 -21.15 4.47
C ASP A 218 32.65 -20.37 4.76
N ILE A 219 33.36 -19.98 3.70
CA ILE A 219 34.70 -19.39 3.79
C ILE A 219 34.74 -18.08 4.60
N ASP A 220 33.66 -17.29 4.60
CA ASP A 220 33.60 -16.06 5.40
C ASP A 220 33.53 -16.38 6.88
N THR A 221 32.76 -17.40 7.28
CA THR A 221 32.65 -17.84 8.68
C THR A 221 34.00 -18.37 9.21
N VAL A 222 34.68 -19.18 8.38
CA VAL A 222 36.03 -19.68 8.68
C VAL A 222 37.01 -18.51 8.80
N TYR A 223 36.91 -17.53 7.91
CA TYR A 223 37.78 -16.35 7.93
C TYR A 223 37.51 -15.44 9.14
N TYR A 224 36.27 -15.24 9.57
CA TYR A 224 35.99 -14.47 10.78
C TYR A 224 36.52 -15.15 12.04
N THR A 225 36.38 -16.48 12.12
CA THR A 225 37.02 -17.26 13.19
C THR A 225 38.55 -17.11 13.17
N PHE A 226 39.14 -17.05 11.97
CA PHE A 226 40.57 -16.78 11.80
C PHE A 226 40.95 -15.39 12.30
N ILE A 227 40.22 -14.34 11.92
CA ILE A 227 40.47 -12.96 12.36
C ILE A 227 40.26 -12.80 13.87
N ASP A 228 39.26 -13.42 14.47
CA ASP A 228 39.05 -13.39 15.92
C ASP A 228 40.25 -13.97 16.67
N LYS A 229 40.82 -15.06 16.13
CA LYS A 229 42.03 -15.63 16.71
C LYS A 229 43.25 -14.73 16.53
N LEU A 230 43.39 -14.08 15.37
CA LEU A 230 44.46 -13.10 15.16
C LEU A 230 44.31 -11.89 16.08
N LYS A 231 43.09 -11.44 16.37
CA LYS A 231 42.82 -10.35 17.31
C LYS A 231 43.26 -10.71 18.74
N GLU A 232 43.08 -11.95 19.17
CA GLU A 232 43.61 -12.46 20.44
C GLU A 232 45.15 -12.46 20.46
N TRP A 233 45.77 -12.83 19.34
CA TRP A 233 47.24 -12.91 19.23
C TRP A 233 47.94 -11.56 19.06
N TYR A 234 47.26 -10.59 18.45
CA TYR A 234 47.78 -9.26 18.11
C TYR A 234 46.81 -8.16 18.54
N PRO A 235 46.51 -8.02 19.86
CA PRO A 235 45.47 -7.13 20.38
C PRO A 235 45.72 -5.65 20.07
N ASP A 236 46.98 -5.25 19.90
CA ASP A 236 47.38 -3.87 19.63
C ASP A 236 47.10 -3.40 18.18
N HIS A 237 46.61 -4.29 17.29
CA HIS A 237 46.49 -4.03 15.84
C HIS A 237 45.05 -3.81 15.32
N ASN A 238 44.07 -3.49 16.18
CA ASN A 238 42.69 -3.10 15.80
C ASN A 238 42.05 -3.91 14.64
N LEU A 239 42.17 -5.24 14.69
CA LEU A 239 41.57 -6.12 13.69
C LEU A 239 40.04 -6.13 13.84
N LYS A 240 39.33 -5.74 12.78
CA LYS A 240 37.87 -5.70 12.69
C LYS A 240 37.41 -6.48 11.48
N HIS A 241 36.39 -7.34 11.64
CA HIS A 241 35.80 -8.09 10.54
C HIS A 241 35.42 -7.15 9.39
N LYS A 242 35.91 -7.45 8.18
CA LYS A 242 35.50 -6.74 6.97
C LYS A 242 34.26 -7.41 6.39
N ILE A 243 33.23 -6.61 6.14
CA ILE A 243 31.99 -7.06 5.52
C ILE A 243 32.30 -7.50 4.07
N PRO A 244 31.81 -8.67 3.60
CA PRO A 244 32.03 -9.13 2.25
C PRO A 244 31.37 -8.18 1.25
N ILE A 245 31.97 -8.01 0.06
CA ILE A 245 31.36 -7.21 -1.00
C ILE A 245 30.24 -8.00 -1.70
N LEU A 246 29.22 -7.30 -2.21
CA LEU A 246 28.19 -7.90 -3.05
C LEU A 246 28.62 -7.81 -4.52
N VAL A 247 28.68 -8.95 -5.21
CA VAL A 247 29.01 -9.00 -6.64
C VAL A 247 27.80 -9.49 -7.43
N ILE A 248 27.25 -8.64 -8.29
CA ILE A 248 26.11 -8.95 -9.15
C ILE A 248 26.63 -9.20 -10.56
N THR A 249 26.47 -10.43 -11.03
CA THR A 249 26.84 -10.85 -12.40
C THR A 249 25.61 -11.29 -13.18
N GLY A 250 25.69 -11.26 -14.50
CA GLY A 250 24.61 -11.76 -15.36
C GLY A 250 24.71 -11.20 -16.78
N PRO A 251 24.12 -11.89 -17.77
CA PRO A 251 24.24 -11.47 -19.16
C PRO A 251 23.53 -10.15 -19.45
N SER A 252 23.82 -9.58 -20.61
CA SER A 252 23.11 -8.37 -21.06
C SER A 252 21.61 -8.64 -21.18
N GLY A 253 20.78 -7.80 -20.56
CA GLY A 253 19.32 -7.96 -20.55
C GLY A 253 18.76 -8.90 -19.47
N SER A 254 19.62 -9.50 -18.63
CA SER A 254 19.19 -10.36 -17.50
C SER A 254 18.43 -9.63 -16.40
N GLY A 255 18.48 -8.30 -16.34
CA GLY A 255 17.86 -7.49 -15.28
C GLY A 255 18.81 -7.09 -14.16
N LYS A 256 20.11 -7.41 -14.24
CA LYS A 256 21.13 -7.04 -13.24
C LYS A 256 21.09 -5.55 -12.84
N THR A 257 21.14 -4.65 -13.81
CA THR A 257 21.14 -3.21 -13.56
C THR A 257 19.83 -2.77 -12.91
N THR A 258 18.68 -3.31 -13.34
CA THR A 258 17.38 -2.97 -12.75
C THR A 258 17.29 -3.38 -11.29
N LEU A 259 17.72 -4.59 -10.94
CA LEU A 259 17.74 -5.06 -9.55
C LEU A 259 18.75 -4.30 -8.70
N ASN A 260 19.93 -4.00 -9.25
CA ASN A 260 20.96 -3.22 -8.57
C ASN A 260 20.50 -1.78 -8.29
N THR A 261 19.99 -1.07 -9.30
CA THR A 261 19.48 0.30 -9.10
C THR A 261 18.37 0.34 -8.07
N ARG A 262 17.46 -0.66 -8.08
CA ARG A 262 16.42 -0.77 -7.06
C ARG A 262 16.99 -1.02 -5.67
N LEU A 263 17.99 -1.90 -5.53
CA LEU A 263 18.70 -2.16 -4.28
C LEU A 263 19.29 -0.88 -3.69
N ILE A 264 20.01 -0.12 -4.50
CA ILE A 264 20.63 1.14 -4.07
C ILE A 264 19.57 2.17 -3.66
N ASN A 265 18.45 2.28 -4.39
CA ASN A 265 17.38 3.21 -4.00
C ASN A 265 16.66 2.80 -2.72
N ASP A 266 16.38 1.51 -2.57
CA ASP A 266 15.65 1.01 -1.42
C ASP A 266 16.54 0.96 -0.17
N TYR A 267 17.86 0.85 -0.30
CA TYR A 267 18.76 0.61 0.84
C TYR A 267 20.08 1.36 0.70
N SER A 268 20.06 2.64 0.29
CA SER A 268 21.25 3.49 0.13
C SER A 268 22.02 3.74 1.43
N ASP A 269 21.38 3.52 2.57
CA ASP A 269 21.95 3.53 3.90
C ASP A 269 22.77 2.26 4.20
N ILE A 270 22.56 1.18 3.44
CA ILE A 270 23.21 -0.13 3.64
C ILE A 270 24.13 -0.49 2.47
N PHE A 271 23.73 -0.22 1.22
CA PHE A 271 24.46 -0.61 0.01
C PHE A 271 24.88 0.62 -0.81
N GLU A 272 26.06 0.54 -1.42
CA GLU A 272 26.56 1.56 -2.33
C GLU A 272 27.32 0.94 -3.51
N ASN A 273 27.08 1.44 -4.72
CA ASN A 273 27.82 1.00 -5.90
C ASN A 273 29.28 1.47 -5.84
N SER A 274 30.21 0.57 -6.13
CA SER A 274 31.60 0.95 -6.39
C SER A 274 31.70 1.56 -7.80
N VAL A 275 32.18 2.80 -7.89
CA VAL A 275 32.36 3.47 -9.18
C VAL A 275 33.65 2.97 -9.84
N SER A 276 33.54 2.35 -11.01
CA SER A 276 34.71 1.89 -11.78
C SER A 276 35.30 3.01 -12.63
N CYS A 277 36.58 2.93 -12.96
CA CYS A 277 37.22 3.75 -13.98
C CYS A 277 36.97 3.20 -15.38
N THR A 278 36.90 4.08 -16.38
CA THR A 278 36.91 3.69 -17.80
C THR A 278 37.72 4.65 -18.66
N THR A 279 38.33 4.14 -19.73
CA THR A 279 39.02 4.96 -20.74
C THR A 279 38.14 5.36 -21.93
N ARG A 280 36.85 5.06 -21.86
CA ARG A 280 35.87 5.40 -22.90
C ARG A 280 35.35 6.81 -22.65
N ASP A 281 35.02 7.55 -23.71
CA ASP A 281 34.31 8.84 -23.56
C ASP A 281 32.91 8.66 -22.92
N PRO A 282 32.46 9.59 -22.06
CA PRO A 282 31.10 9.59 -21.51
C PRO A 282 30.03 9.59 -22.62
N ARG A 283 28.97 8.80 -22.45
CA ARG A 283 27.77 8.85 -23.32
C ARG A 283 26.85 9.98 -22.86
N SER A 284 25.92 10.36 -23.74
CA SER A 284 24.84 11.30 -23.41
C SER A 284 24.08 10.85 -22.15
N GLY A 285 24.11 11.68 -21.11
CA GLY A 285 23.48 11.43 -19.81
C GLY A 285 24.36 10.73 -18.77
N GLU A 286 25.56 10.25 -19.11
CA GLU A 286 26.52 9.73 -18.11
C GLU A 286 27.22 10.88 -17.37
N GLN A 287 27.40 10.73 -16.06
CA GLN A 287 28.02 11.70 -15.17
C GLN A 287 29.34 11.16 -14.59
N GLU A 288 30.36 12.02 -14.57
CA GLU A 288 31.67 11.76 -13.94
C GLU A 288 31.50 11.43 -12.46
N GLY A 289 32.15 10.37 -12.00
CA GLY A 289 32.11 9.95 -10.59
C GLY A 289 30.77 9.35 -10.14
N VAL A 290 29.79 9.23 -11.03
CA VAL A 290 28.50 8.53 -10.76
C VAL A 290 28.43 7.24 -11.57
N ASN A 291 28.63 7.34 -12.89
CA ASN A 291 28.60 6.17 -13.76
C ASN A 291 29.97 5.50 -13.83
N TYR A 292 31.00 6.30 -14.13
CA TYR A 292 32.40 5.89 -14.15
C TYR A 292 33.27 7.08 -13.76
N TYR A 293 34.49 6.79 -13.33
CA TYR A 293 35.59 7.75 -13.43
C TYR A 293 36.15 7.70 -14.85
N PHE A 294 35.97 8.76 -15.63
CA PHE A 294 36.39 8.78 -17.03
C PHE A 294 37.84 9.28 -17.11
N ILE A 295 38.78 8.34 -17.22
CA ILE A 295 40.22 8.63 -17.16
C ILE A 295 40.93 8.32 -18.48
N THR A 296 42.10 8.90 -18.69
CA THR A 296 42.88 8.62 -19.92
C THR A 296 43.50 7.21 -19.89
N LYS A 297 43.88 6.66 -21.04
CA LYS A 297 44.60 5.37 -21.11
C LYS A 297 45.93 5.40 -20.36
N ASP A 298 46.63 6.53 -20.38
CA ASP A 298 47.91 6.70 -19.70
C ASP A 298 47.72 6.73 -18.17
N GLU A 299 46.73 7.47 -17.69
CA GLU A 299 46.35 7.48 -16.28
C GLU A 299 45.90 6.09 -15.81
N PHE A 300 45.12 5.38 -16.63
CA PHE A 300 44.71 4.00 -16.33
C PHE A 300 45.93 3.08 -16.20
N ASN A 301 46.90 3.16 -17.11
CA ASN A 301 48.13 2.36 -17.05
C ASN A 301 48.96 2.69 -15.81
N GLN A 302 49.08 3.97 -15.47
CA GLN A 302 49.78 4.39 -14.25
C GLN A 302 49.13 3.79 -12.99
N LYS A 303 47.80 3.75 -12.94
CA LYS A 303 47.06 3.11 -11.84
C LYS A 303 47.24 1.58 -11.79
N ILE A 304 47.45 0.92 -12.94
CA ILE A 304 47.86 -0.50 -12.98
C ILE A 304 49.25 -0.65 -12.37
N GLU A 305 50.23 0.17 -12.79
CA GLU A 305 51.62 0.13 -12.29
C GLU A 305 51.69 0.38 -10.77
N ASN A 306 50.87 1.30 -10.27
CA ASN A 306 50.74 1.62 -8.84
C ASN A 306 49.92 0.57 -8.06
N ASN A 307 49.38 -0.47 -8.71
CA ASN A 307 48.53 -1.49 -8.09
C ASN A 307 47.29 -0.90 -7.38
N GLU A 308 46.69 0.14 -7.97
CA GLU A 308 45.51 0.84 -7.42
C GLU A 308 44.18 0.13 -7.75
N PHE A 309 44.16 -0.68 -8.81
CA PHE A 309 42.98 -1.44 -9.21
C PHE A 309 42.83 -2.74 -8.43
N LEU A 310 41.58 -3.03 -8.06
CA LEU A 310 41.15 -4.32 -7.55
C LEU A 310 41.06 -5.32 -8.70
N GLU A 311 40.36 -4.93 -9.77
CA GLU A 311 40.32 -5.67 -11.03
C GLU A 311 40.39 -4.68 -12.19
N HIS A 312 40.88 -5.16 -13.33
CA HIS A 312 40.78 -4.42 -14.57
C HIS A 312 40.58 -5.38 -15.75
N ALA A 313 39.86 -4.91 -16.77
CA ALA A 313 39.59 -5.62 -18.01
C ALA A 313 39.68 -4.68 -19.20
N GLU A 314 39.90 -5.24 -20.40
CA GLU A 314 39.81 -4.50 -21.65
C GLU A 314 38.60 -4.98 -22.44
N TYR A 315 37.73 -4.04 -22.83
CA TYR A 315 36.51 -4.31 -23.56
C TYR A 315 36.31 -3.31 -24.70
N ALA A 316 36.16 -3.83 -25.92
CA ALA A 316 35.96 -3.03 -27.13
C ALA A 316 37.00 -1.89 -27.29
N GLY A 317 38.27 -2.19 -27.02
CA GLY A 317 39.40 -1.27 -27.12
C GLY A 317 39.49 -0.20 -26.02
N ASN A 318 38.64 -0.30 -24.99
CA ASN A 318 38.63 0.57 -23.81
C ASN A 318 38.95 -0.24 -22.55
N LYS A 319 39.64 0.35 -21.58
CA LYS A 319 39.95 -0.29 -20.31
C LYS A 319 38.90 0.09 -19.26
N TYR A 320 38.61 -0.86 -18.38
CA TYR A 320 37.68 -0.72 -17.27
C TYR A 320 38.36 -1.30 -16.02
N GLY A 321 38.16 -0.70 -14.86
CA GLY A 321 38.72 -1.25 -13.63
C GLY A 321 38.17 -0.60 -12.38
N THR A 322 38.10 -1.37 -11.30
CA THR A 322 37.50 -0.95 -10.04
C THR A 322 38.60 -0.58 -9.03
N LEU A 323 38.56 0.64 -8.47
CA LEU A 323 39.60 1.13 -7.57
C LEU A 323 39.51 0.51 -6.17
N LYS A 324 40.67 0.18 -5.56
CA LYS A 324 40.73 -0.26 -4.16
C LYS A 324 40.27 0.81 -3.17
N SER A 325 40.52 2.08 -3.49
CA SER A 325 40.12 3.24 -2.67
C SER A 325 38.61 3.37 -2.53
N GLU A 326 37.83 3.01 -3.55
CA GLU A 326 36.36 3.07 -3.51
C GLU A 326 35.78 2.06 -2.51
N LEU A 327 36.28 0.83 -2.51
CA LEU A 327 35.86 -0.16 -1.52
C LEU A 327 36.20 0.29 -0.08
N GLN A 328 37.36 0.93 0.09
CA GLN A 328 37.77 1.46 1.40
C GLN A 328 36.86 2.61 1.85
N ARG A 329 36.51 3.53 0.94
CA ARG A 329 35.58 4.64 1.21
C ARG A 329 34.21 4.13 1.64
N ILE A 330 33.60 3.25 0.86
CA ILE A 330 32.26 2.70 1.15
C ILE A 330 32.25 1.95 2.49
N ARG A 331 33.29 1.15 2.76
CA ARG A 331 33.43 0.44 4.05
C ARG A 331 33.63 1.38 5.23
N ALA A 332 34.31 2.51 5.04
CA ALA A 332 34.48 3.52 6.09
C ALA A 332 33.15 4.20 6.49
N GLU A 333 32.18 4.24 5.57
CA GLU A 333 30.81 4.68 5.82
C GLU A 333 29.91 3.57 6.43
N ASN A 334 30.48 2.41 6.77
CA ASN A 334 29.77 1.19 7.24
C ASN A 334 28.72 0.67 6.23
N LYS A 335 28.92 0.89 4.94
CA LYS A 335 28.08 0.34 3.87
C LYS A 335 28.72 -0.88 3.21
N ILE A 336 27.90 -1.65 2.51
CA ILE A 336 28.27 -2.82 1.73
C ILE A 336 28.58 -2.38 0.29
N PRO A 337 29.82 -2.55 -0.19
CA PRO A 337 30.16 -2.26 -1.58
C PRO A 337 29.48 -3.24 -2.53
N VAL A 338 28.83 -2.70 -3.57
CA VAL A 338 28.18 -3.46 -4.64
C VAL A 338 28.96 -3.29 -5.94
N LEU A 339 29.33 -4.40 -6.56
CA LEU A 339 30.03 -4.44 -7.85
C LEU A 339 29.16 -5.15 -8.89
N GLU A 340 28.78 -4.43 -9.94
CA GLU A 340 28.10 -4.99 -11.12
C GLU A 340 29.14 -5.28 -12.21
N ILE A 341 29.67 -6.50 -12.23
CA ILE A 341 30.75 -6.92 -13.13
C ILE A 341 30.41 -8.22 -13.87
N ASP A 342 31.21 -8.56 -14.89
CA ASP A 342 31.05 -9.82 -15.61
C ASP A 342 31.65 -11.02 -14.86
N ILE A 343 31.52 -12.21 -15.46
CA ILE A 343 32.01 -13.47 -14.87
C ILE A 343 33.55 -13.46 -14.77
N GLN A 344 34.25 -12.80 -15.70
CA GLN A 344 35.71 -12.74 -15.69
C GLN A 344 36.22 -11.85 -14.55
N GLY A 345 35.61 -10.68 -14.37
CA GLY A 345 35.87 -9.81 -13.22
C GLY A 345 35.59 -10.54 -11.90
N CYS A 346 34.45 -11.22 -11.79
CA CYS A 346 34.11 -12.02 -10.60
C CYS A 346 35.11 -13.15 -10.34
N ARG A 347 35.62 -13.81 -11.40
CA ARG A 347 36.69 -14.82 -11.28
C ARG A 347 38.01 -14.19 -10.82
N SER A 348 38.36 -13.00 -11.32
CA SER A 348 39.55 -12.26 -10.89
C SER A 348 39.50 -11.95 -9.40
N LEU A 349 38.39 -11.38 -8.91
CA LEU A 349 38.18 -11.09 -7.49
C LEU A 349 38.29 -12.34 -6.61
N ARG A 350 37.71 -13.46 -7.06
CA ARG A 350 37.81 -14.75 -6.37
C ARG A 350 39.26 -15.23 -6.28
N ASN A 351 40.00 -15.16 -7.39
CA ASN A 351 41.39 -15.62 -7.44
C ASN A 351 42.30 -14.77 -6.55
N GLN A 352 41.98 -13.49 -6.38
CA GLN A 352 42.63 -12.61 -5.44
C GLN A 352 42.19 -12.86 -3.98
N GLY A 353 41.30 -13.82 -3.69
CA GLY A 353 40.88 -14.11 -2.32
C GLY A 353 40.02 -13.02 -1.68
N MET A 354 39.35 -12.18 -2.47
CA MET A 354 38.45 -11.16 -1.93
C MET A 354 37.24 -11.81 -1.25
N GLY A 355 36.93 -11.35 -0.03
CA GLY A 355 35.70 -11.71 0.66
C GLY A 355 34.49 -11.13 -0.08
N MET A 356 33.68 -11.98 -0.72
CA MET A 356 32.55 -11.57 -1.53
C MET A 356 31.37 -12.54 -1.45
N LYS A 357 30.15 -12.00 -1.55
CA LYS A 357 28.95 -12.75 -1.87
C LYS A 357 28.57 -12.45 -3.31
N ASN A 358 28.68 -13.46 -4.18
CA ASN A 358 28.46 -13.32 -5.61
C ASN A 358 27.15 -13.99 -6.04
N LEU A 359 26.40 -13.30 -6.89
CA LEU A 359 25.21 -13.87 -7.51
C LEU A 359 25.24 -13.77 -9.02
N PHE A 360 24.56 -14.71 -9.66
CA PHE A 360 24.30 -14.70 -11.09
C PHE A 360 22.81 -14.46 -11.34
N ILE A 361 22.48 -13.42 -12.09
CA ILE A 361 21.12 -13.19 -12.57
C ILE A 361 20.93 -14.00 -13.85
N ASP A 362 20.20 -15.10 -13.73
CA ASP A 362 19.80 -15.93 -14.87
C ASP A 362 18.62 -15.24 -15.58
N PRO A 363 18.75 -14.88 -16.88
CA PRO A 363 17.66 -14.27 -17.63
C PRO A 363 16.44 -15.17 -17.79
N GLY A 364 16.54 -16.47 -17.47
CA GLY A 364 15.48 -17.45 -17.66
C GLY A 364 15.44 -17.95 -19.10
N ASP A 365 14.25 -17.99 -19.70
CA ASP A 365 14.07 -18.39 -21.10
C ASP A 365 14.69 -17.35 -22.05
N LEU A 366 15.59 -17.81 -22.93
CA LEU A 366 16.25 -16.98 -23.93
C LEU A 366 15.26 -16.35 -24.94
N ASN A 367 14.11 -16.98 -25.18
CA ASN A 367 13.04 -16.39 -25.99
C ASN A 367 12.42 -15.19 -25.29
N VAL A 368 12.23 -15.28 -23.96
CA VAL A 368 11.74 -14.16 -23.14
C VAL A 368 12.80 -13.05 -23.10
N LEU A 369 14.08 -13.39 -22.98
CA LEU A 369 15.18 -12.42 -23.08
C LEU A 369 15.19 -11.72 -24.45
N ARG A 370 15.00 -12.47 -25.55
CA ARG A 370 14.89 -11.91 -26.91
C ARG A 370 13.74 -10.93 -26.99
N GLN A 371 12.57 -11.30 -26.49
CA GLN A 371 11.39 -10.42 -26.49
C GLN A 371 11.66 -9.15 -25.68
N ARG A 372 12.26 -9.24 -24.49
CA ARG A 372 12.66 -8.07 -23.68
C ARG A 372 13.64 -7.15 -24.43
N LEU A 373 14.56 -7.70 -25.21
CA LEU A 373 15.49 -6.90 -26.03
C LEU A 373 14.80 -6.22 -27.22
N VAL A 374 13.78 -6.87 -27.81
CA VAL A 374 12.93 -6.29 -28.86
C VAL A 374 12.08 -5.16 -28.28
N ASP A 375 11.38 -5.41 -27.18
CA ASP A 375 10.46 -4.46 -26.52
C ASP A 375 11.19 -3.20 -26.02
N ARG A 376 12.47 -3.33 -25.65
CA ARG A 376 13.32 -2.20 -25.27
C ARG A 376 13.51 -1.18 -26.40
N GLY A 377 13.35 -1.59 -27.66
CA GLY A 377 13.50 -0.75 -28.84
C GLY A 377 14.94 -0.31 -29.13
N GLY A 378 15.17 0.19 -30.35
CA GLY A 378 16.45 0.82 -30.72
C GLY A 378 17.59 -0.14 -31.10
N LEU A 379 17.33 -1.45 -31.25
CA LEU A 379 18.31 -2.44 -31.72
C LEU A 379 17.85 -3.05 -33.05
N THR A 380 18.81 -3.26 -33.97
CA THR A 380 18.58 -4.03 -35.20
C THR A 380 18.53 -5.52 -34.89
N GLU A 381 17.90 -6.31 -35.76
CA GLU A 381 17.76 -7.77 -35.56
C GLU A 381 19.12 -8.48 -35.45
N GLU A 382 20.13 -8.06 -36.21
CA GLU A 382 21.53 -8.54 -36.07
C GLU A 382 22.13 -8.24 -34.69
N LYS A 383 21.88 -7.04 -34.14
CA LYS A 383 22.35 -6.67 -32.79
C LYS A 383 21.63 -7.45 -31.69
N ILE A 384 20.38 -7.84 -31.92
CA ILE A 384 19.62 -8.69 -30.99
C ILE A 384 20.19 -10.11 -31.01
N ASN A 385 20.37 -10.70 -32.19
CA ASN A 385 20.94 -12.05 -32.34
C ASN A 385 22.33 -12.17 -31.68
N SER A 386 23.24 -11.23 -31.97
CA SER A 386 24.57 -11.22 -31.36
C SER A 386 24.56 -11.08 -29.82
N ARG A 387 23.57 -10.38 -29.26
CA ARG A 387 23.39 -10.31 -27.80
C ARG A 387 22.88 -11.61 -27.21
N ILE A 388 21.98 -12.31 -27.90
CA ILE A 388 21.46 -13.62 -27.46
C ILE A 388 22.56 -14.68 -27.49
N GLU A 389 23.31 -14.80 -28.58
CA GLU A 389 24.44 -15.75 -28.68
C GLU A 389 25.50 -15.51 -27.58
N ARG A 390 25.73 -14.24 -27.23
CA ARG A 390 26.63 -13.90 -26.13
C ARG A 390 26.05 -14.27 -24.77
N ALA A 391 24.76 -14.01 -24.55
CA ALA A 391 24.09 -14.40 -23.32
C ALA A 391 24.15 -15.93 -23.12
N GLU A 392 23.97 -16.71 -24.19
CA GLU A 392 24.13 -18.17 -24.16
C GLU A 392 25.52 -18.59 -23.68
N LYS A 393 26.59 -18.01 -24.26
CA LYS A 393 27.98 -18.27 -23.84
C LYS A 393 28.22 -17.90 -22.37
N GLU A 394 27.72 -16.75 -21.94
CA GLU A 394 27.86 -16.30 -20.55
C GLU A 394 27.08 -17.21 -19.57
N ILE A 395 25.91 -17.73 -19.96
CA ILE A 395 25.15 -18.72 -19.18
C ILE A 395 25.90 -20.07 -19.11
N GLU A 396 26.50 -20.53 -20.21
CA GLU A 396 27.32 -21.75 -20.20
C GLU A 396 28.58 -21.61 -19.35
N GLU A 397 29.22 -20.44 -19.38
CA GLU A 397 30.35 -20.14 -18.49
C GLU A 397 29.90 -20.07 -17.03
N ALA A 398 28.72 -19.47 -16.76
CA ALA A 398 28.16 -19.37 -15.43
C ALA A 398 27.90 -20.74 -14.79
N LYS A 399 27.45 -21.74 -15.58
CA LYS A 399 27.26 -23.13 -15.10
C LYS A 399 28.55 -23.79 -14.61
N LYS A 400 29.71 -23.32 -15.07
CA LYS A 400 31.04 -23.82 -14.66
C LYS A 400 31.64 -23.01 -13.51
N PHE A 401 30.98 -21.92 -13.11
CA PHE A 401 31.48 -21.01 -12.08
C PHE A 401 30.67 -21.16 -10.78
N PRO A 402 31.33 -21.33 -9.63
CA PRO A 402 30.66 -21.55 -8.34
C PRO A 402 30.09 -20.26 -7.74
N PHE A 403 28.90 -19.83 -8.17
CA PHE A 403 28.17 -18.73 -7.53
C PHE A 403 27.59 -19.11 -6.17
N HIS A 404 27.47 -18.15 -5.24
CA HIS A 404 26.77 -18.39 -3.97
C HIS A 404 25.25 -18.47 -4.17
N TYR A 405 24.72 -17.81 -5.19
CA TYR A 405 23.32 -17.90 -5.56
C TYR A 405 23.08 -17.59 -7.04
N THR A 406 22.11 -18.29 -7.65
CA THR A 406 21.63 -17.99 -9.00
C THR A 406 20.17 -17.57 -8.90
N LEU A 407 19.90 -16.30 -9.20
CA LEU A 407 18.54 -15.75 -9.19
C LEU A 407 17.95 -15.82 -10.59
N LYS A 408 16.84 -16.54 -10.74
CA LYS A 408 16.09 -16.59 -12.00
C LYS A 408 15.20 -15.38 -12.14
N ASN A 409 15.29 -14.70 -13.28
CA ASN A 409 14.42 -13.57 -13.64
C ASN A 409 13.32 -14.00 -14.61
N ASP A 410 12.48 -14.94 -14.16
CA ASP A 410 11.42 -15.62 -14.92
C ASP A 410 9.99 -15.20 -14.53
N SER A 411 9.82 -14.36 -13.51
CA SER A 411 8.52 -13.85 -13.05
C SER A 411 8.43 -12.31 -13.08
N ASP A 412 7.37 -11.75 -12.48
CA ASP A 412 7.25 -10.31 -12.24
C ASP A 412 8.46 -9.77 -11.45
N ILE A 413 8.92 -8.57 -11.79
CA ILE A 413 10.16 -7.98 -11.28
C ILE A 413 10.12 -7.78 -9.76
N ASP A 414 8.94 -7.52 -9.16
CA ASP A 414 8.81 -7.38 -7.71
C ASP A 414 9.04 -8.73 -7.00
N THR A 415 8.52 -9.82 -7.57
CA THR A 415 8.71 -11.17 -7.00
C THR A 415 10.19 -11.60 -7.06
N VAL A 416 10.84 -11.34 -8.19
CA VAL A 416 12.28 -11.60 -8.37
C VAL A 416 13.09 -10.74 -7.39
N TYR A 417 12.71 -9.48 -7.20
CA TYR A 417 13.37 -8.57 -6.28
C TYR A 417 13.17 -8.97 -4.81
N TYR A 418 12.00 -9.43 -4.39
CA TYR A 418 11.80 -9.92 -3.02
C TYR A 418 12.63 -11.18 -2.75
N THR A 419 12.70 -12.11 -3.71
CA THR A 419 13.61 -13.26 -3.62
C THR A 419 15.07 -12.81 -3.50
N PHE A 420 15.45 -11.75 -4.24
CA PHE A 420 16.79 -11.16 -4.13
C PHE A 420 17.05 -10.58 -2.73
N ILE A 421 16.12 -9.80 -2.18
CA ILE A 421 16.23 -9.22 -0.84
C ILE A 421 16.26 -10.29 0.25
N ASP A 422 15.47 -11.35 0.14
CA ASP A 422 15.49 -12.47 1.09
C ASP A 422 16.87 -13.14 1.12
N LYS A 423 17.50 -13.31 -0.05
CA LYS A 423 18.86 -13.83 -0.12
C LYS A 423 19.88 -12.86 0.47
N LEU A 424 19.74 -11.55 0.23
CA LEU A 424 20.63 -10.56 0.85
C LEU A 424 20.48 -10.52 2.37
N LYS A 425 19.26 -10.73 2.90
CA LYS A 425 19.00 -10.83 4.34
C LYS A 425 19.70 -12.03 4.98
N GLU A 426 19.77 -13.16 4.26
CA GLU A 426 20.56 -14.32 4.70
C GLU A 426 22.07 -14.00 4.73
N TRP A 427 22.58 -13.27 3.72
CA TRP A 427 24.00 -12.93 3.61
C TRP A 427 24.46 -11.80 4.54
N TYR A 428 23.56 -10.88 4.88
CA TYR A 428 23.85 -9.70 5.69
C TYR A 428 22.83 -9.55 6.84
N PRO A 429 22.75 -10.54 7.76
CA PRO A 429 21.68 -10.62 8.76
C PRO A 429 21.65 -9.45 9.75
N ASP A 430 22.80 -8.80 9.97
CA ASP A 430 22.91 -7.63 10.86
C ASP A 430 22.35 -6.33 10.24
N HIS A 431 21.98 -6.36 8.97
CA HIS A 431 21.39 -5.23 8.25
C HIS A 431 19.90 -5.51 8.09
N ASN A 432 19.04 -4.68 8.71
CA ASN A 432 17.59 -4.87 8.83
C ASN A 432 16.84 -4.72 7.48
N LEU A 433 17.07 -5.64 6.55
CA LEU A 433 16.46 -5.68 5.23
C LEU A 433 15.00 -6.14 5.33
N LYS A 434 14.08 -5.25 4.94
CA LYS A 434 12.63 -5.49 4.91
C LYS A 434 12.08 -5.16 3.53
N HIS A 435 11.23 -6.03 2.98
CA HIS A 435 10.57 -5.78 1.70
C HIS A 435 9.89 -4.41 1.69
N LYS A 436 10.21 -3.59 0.70
CA LYS A 436 9.52 -2.32 0.47
C LYS A 436 8.34 -2.55 -0.45
N ILE A 437 7.16 -2.09 -0.01
CA ILE A 437 5.94 -2.15 -0.80
C ILE A 437 6.10 -1.22 -2.02
N PRO A 438 5.73 -1.66 -3.24
CA PRO A 438 5.81 -0.84 -4.43
C PRO A 438 4.88 0.37 -4.32
N ILE A 439 5.27 1.51 -4.91
CA ILE A 439 4.38 2.68 -4.97
C ILE A 439 3.29 2.48 -6.03
N LEU A 440 2.14 3.15 -5.88
CA LEU A 440 1.11 3.20 -6.90
C LEU A 440 1.32 4.44 -7.80
N VAL A 441 1.44 4.25 -9.11
CA VAL A 441 1.56 5.35 -10.07
C VAL A 441 0.36 5.37 -11.00
N ILE A 442 -0.42 6.45 -10.95
CA ILE A 442 -1.61 6.66 -11.76
C ILE A 442 -1.27 7.68 -12.85
N THR A 443 -1.36 7.24 -14.11
CA THR A 443 -1.09 8.09 -15.28
C THR A 443 -2.33 8.17 -16.17
N GLY A 444 -2.43 9.21 -17.00
CA GLY A 444 -3.52 9.34 -17.98
C GLY A 444 -3.69 10.77 -18.48
N PRO A 445 -4.37 10.97 -19.63
CA PRO A 445 -4.53 12.30 -20.19
C PRO A 445 -5.46 13.20 -19.38
N SER A 446 -5.39 14.50 -19.66
CA SER A 446 -6.28 15.47 -19.01
C SER A 446 -7.74 15.12 -19.30
N GLY A 447 -8.56 14.99 -18.25
CA GLY A 447 -9.97 14.60 -18.38
C GLY A 447 -10.24 13.09 -18.41
N SER A 448 -9.22 12.23 -18.35
CA SER A 448 -9.41 10.77 -18.36
C SER A 448 -10.08 10.18 -17.11
N GLY A 449 -10.24 10.96 -16.04
CA GLY A 449 -10.81 10.51 -14.77
C GLY A 449 -9.78 10.15 -13.69
N LYS A 450 -8.47 10.30 -13.97
CA LYS A 450 -7.38 10.02 -13.03
C LYS A 450 -7.54 10.64 -11.64
N THR A 451 -7.71 11.96 -11.56
CA THR A 451 -7.92 12.66 -10.30
C THR A 451 -9.18 12.18 -9.59
N THR A 452 -10.26 11.89 -10.33
CA THR A 452 -11.52 11.40 -9.74
C THR A 452 -11.35 10.03 -9.09
N LEU A 453 -10.70 9.08 -9.76
CA LEU A 453 -10.44 7.75 -9.20
C LEU A 453 -9.44 7.80 -8.05
N ASN A 454 -8.41 8.64 -8.16
CA ASN A 454 -7.41 8.82 -7.10
C ASN A 454 -8.03 9.45 -5.84
N THR A 455 -8.76 10.56 -5.97
CA THR A 455 -9.43 11.19 -4.82
C THR A 455 -10.39 10.21 -4.13
N ARG A 456 -11.14 9.41 -4.91
CA ARG A 456 -12.00 8.37 -4.34
C ARG A 456 -11.21 7.28 -3.63
N LEU A 457 -10.08 6.81 -4.19
CA LEU A 457 -9.17 5.86 -3.54
C LEU A 457 -8.71 6.36 -2.19
N ILE A 458 -8.23 7.60 -2.10
CA ILE A 458 -7.76 8.18 -0.84
C ILE A 458 -8.89 8.30 0.19
N ASN A 459 -10.10 8.70 -0.22
CA ASN A 459 -11.23 8.78 0.71
C ASN A 459 -11.70 7.41 1.20
N ASP A 460 -11.76 6.43 0.29
CA ASP A 460 -12.25 5.11 0.62
C ASP A 460 -11.19 4.29 1.38
N TYR A 461 -9.89 4.61 1.27
CA TYR A 461 -8.83 3.79 1.86
C TYR A 461 -7.65 4.62 2.40
N SER A 462 -7.93 5.73 3.10
CA SER A 462 -6.91 6.64 3.66
C SER A 462 -5.99 5.98 4.70
N ASP A 463 -6.42 4.86 5.27
CA ASP A 463 -5.64 4.00 6.16
C ASP A 463 -4.60 3.15 5.40
N ILE A 464 -4.77 2.98 4.09
CA ILE A 464 -3.91 2.13 3.24
C ILE A 464 -3.13 2.98 2.22
N PHE A 465 -3.75 3.96 1.59
CA PHE A 465 -3.17 4.78 0.52
C PHE A 465 -3.06 6.24 0.93
N GLU A 466 -1.98 6.89 0.50
CA GLU A 466 -1.78 8.32 0.69
C GLU A 466 -1.10 8.96 -0.52
N ASN A 467 -1.57 10.14 -0.93
CA ASN A 467 -0.95 10.88 -2.01
C ASN A 467 0.41 11.43 -1.56
N SER A 468 1.43 11.26 -2.40
CA SER A 468 2.69 11.99 -2.23
C SER A 468 2.50 13.45 -2.65
N VAL A 469 2.75 14.39 -1.74
CA VAL A 469 2.66 15.82 -2.03
C VAL A 469 3.90 16.28 -2.81
N SER A 470 3.70 16.80 -4.01
CA SER A 470 4.79 17.33 -4.85
C SER A 470 5.07 18.81 -4.55
N CYS A 471 6.27 19.29 -4.84
CA CYS A 471 6.61 20.71 -4.86
C CYS A 471 6.23 21.34 -6.20
N THR A 472 5.87 22.63 -6.19
CA THR A 472 5.75 23.43 -7.41
C THR A 472 6.26 24.86 -7.23
N THR A 473 6.75 25.47 -8.31
CA THR A 473 7.16 26.89 -8.33
C THR A 473 6.08 27.84 -8.81
N ARG A 474 4.85 27.35 -8.94
CA ARG A 474 3.69 28.12 -9.40
C ARG A 474 2.94 28.69 -8.20
N ASP A 475 2.37 29.88 -8.30
CA ASP A 475 1.48 30.41 -7.25
C ASP A 475 0.25 29.52 -7.01
N PRO A 476 -0.24 29.34 -5.77
CA PRO A 476 -1.45 28.58 -5.46
C PRO A 476 -2.69 29.06 -6.23
N ARG A 477 -3.55 28.14 -6.69
CA ARG A 477 -4.89 28.50 -7.23
C ARG A 477 -5.90 28.63 -6.11
N SER A 478 -7.03 29.27 -6.42
CA SER A 478 -8.19 29.34 -5.53
C SER A 478 -8.60 27.94 -5.05
N GLY A 479 -8.54 27.72 -3.73
CA GLY A 479 -8.87 26.46 -3.08
C GLY A 479 -7.70 25.47 -2.90
N GLU A 480 -6.52 25.74 -3.45
CA GLU A 480 -5.32 24.92 -3.16
C GLU A 480 -4.74 25.29 -1.79
N GLN A 481 -4.33 24.27 -1.03
CA GLN A 481 -3.75 24.39 0.30
C GLN A 481 -2.28 23.92 0.29
N GLU A 482 -1.42 24.70 0.94
CA GLU A 482 0.00 24.40 1.18
C GLU A 482 0.14 23.06 1.92
N GLY A 483 1.03 22.19 1.45
CA GLY A 483 1.29 20.89 2.07
C GLY A 483 0.17 19.85 1.91
N VAL A 484 -0.93 20.19 1.23
CA VAL A 484 -2.01 19.26 0.89
C VAL A 484 -2.04 19.01 -0.62
N ASN A 485 -2.07 20.09 -1.42
CA ASN A 485 -2.07 19.98 -2.86
C ASN A 485 -0.65 19.98 -3.42
N TYR A 486 0.14 20.97 -3.02
CA TYR A 486 1.55 21.11 -3.35
C TYR A 486 2.29 21.79 -2.20
N TYR A 487 3.60 21.58 -2.14
CA TYR A 487 4.50 22.50 -1.48
C TYR A 487 4.86 23.63 -2.44
N PHE A 488 4.44 24.86 -2.14
CA PHE A 488 4.66 26.00 -3.03
C PHE A 488 5.99 26.68 -2.68
N ILE A 489 7.01 26.43 -3.49
CA ILE A 489 8.40 26.86 -3.22
C ILE A 489 8.94 27.78 -4.31
N THR A 490 9.95 28.57 -4.00
CA THR A 490 10.60 29.43 -4.99
C THR A 490 11.42 28.62 -6.00
N LYS A 491 11.73 29.21 -7.17
CA LYS A 491 12.61 28.57 -8.17
C LYS A 491 14.01 28.27 -7.62
N ASP A 492 14.53 29.15 -6.76
CA ASP A 492 15.85 28.99 -6.15
C ASP A 492 15.87 27.84 -5.15
N GLU A 493 14.87 27.77 -4.26
CA GLU A 493 14.69 26.61 -3.36
C GLU A 493 14.51 25.31 -4.14
N PHE A 494 13.74 25.32 -5.23
CA PHE A 494 13.57 24.15 -6.09
C PHE A 494 14.90 23.69 -6.69
N ASN A 495 15.72 24.62 -7.19
CA ASN A 495 17.04 24.31 -7.75
C ASN A 495 17.99 23.76 -6.69
N GLN A 496 17.98 24.34 -5.48
CA GLN A 496 18.76 23.83 -4.35
C GLN A 496 18.39 22.38 -4.00
N LYS A 497 17.10 22.05 -4.04
CA LYS A 497 16.61 20.68 -3.85
C LYS A 497 17.02 19.72 -4.96
N ILE A 498 17.16 20.19 -6.20
CA ILE A 498 17.76 19.40 -7.30
C ILE A 498 19.23 19.13 -6.99
N GLU A 499 20.00 20.15 -6.62
CA GLU A 499 21.43 20.03 -6.29
C GLU A 499 21.67 19.07 -5.12
N ASN A 500 20.79 19.11 -4.11
CA ASN A 500 20.81 18.21 -2.96
C ASN A 500 20.24 16.81 -3.26
N ASN A 501 19.78 16.54 -4.49
CA ASN A 501 19.18 15.26 -4.89
C ASN A 501 17.95 14.86 -4.02
N GLU A 502 17.13 15.83 -3.61
CA GLU A 502 15.96 15.62 -2.76
C GLU A 502 14.71 15.17 -3.53
N PHE A 503 14.68 15.40 -4.84
CA PHE A 503 13.56 14.99 -5.70
C PHE A 503 13.74 13.57 -6.22
N LEU A 504 12.63 12.82 -6.23
CA LEU A 504 12.50 11.54 -6.90
C LEU A 504 12.40 11.75 -8.41
N GLU A 505 11.54 12.66 -8.83
CA GLU A 505 11.47 13.15 -10.20
C GLU A 505 11.17 14.64 -10.18
N HIS A 506 11.54 15.33 -11.27
CA HIS A 506 11.12 16.69 -11.49
C HIS A 506 10.91 16.96 -12.98
N ALA A 507 9.98 17.84 -13.28
CA ALA A 507 9.65 18.28 -14.63
C ALA A 507 9.44 19.80 -14.66
N GLU A 508 9.62 20.39 -15.85
CA GLU A 508 9.25 21.78 -16.10
C GLU A 508 8.06 21.85 -17.04
N TYR A 509 7.01 22.56 -16.63
CA TYR A 509 5.79 22.71 -17.39
C TYR A 509 5.31 24.16 -17.37
N ALA A 510 5.16 24.74 -18.57
CA ALA A 510 4.72 26.12 -18.77
C ALA A 510 5.54 27.13 -17.93
N GLY A 511 6.86 26.96 -17.86
CA GLY A 511 7.79 27.81 -17.11
C GLY A 511 7.78 27.63 -15.59
N ASN A 512 7.02 26.66 -15.07
CA ASN A 512 6.97 26.28 -13.66
C ASN A 512 7.59 24.90 -13.45
N LYS A 513 8.30 24.70 -12.35
CA LYS A 513 8.88 23.40 -12.00
C LYS A 513 7.95 22.63 -11.07
N TYR A 514 7.93 21.32 -11.22
CA TYR A 514 7.18 20.36 -10.41
C TYR A 514 8.13 19.24 -10.02
N GLY A 515 8.05 18.74 -8.79
CA GLY A 515 8.89 17.62 -8.38
C GLY A 515 8.39 16.92 -7.14
N THR A 516 8.59 15.61 -7.08
CA THR A 516 8.10 14.76 -6.00
C THR A 516 9.22 14.50 -4.99
N LEU A 517 9.02 14.82 -3.70
CA LEU A 517 10.06 14.71 -2.68
C LEU A 517 10.30 13.25 -2.24
N LYS A 518 11.57 12.87 -2.09
CA LYS A 518 11.94 11.55 -1.53
C LYS A 518 11.50 11.39 -0.07
N SER A 519 11.53 12.48 0.70
CA SER A 519 11.13 12.50 2.12
C SER A 519 9.65 12.16 2.32
N GLU A 520 8.76 12.58 1.40
CA GLU A 520 7.33 12.25 1.47
C GLU A 520 7.09 10.74 1.31
N LEU A 521 7.76 10.10 0.36
CA LEU A 521 7.67 8.64 0.21
C LEU A 521 8.16 7.92 1.47
N GLN A 522 9.23 8.41 2.10
CA GLN A 522 9.75 7.84 3.33
C GLN A 522 8.75 8.00 4.50
N ARG A 523 8.14 9.18 4.64
CA ARG A 523 7.11 9.46 5.65
C ARG A 523 5.91 8.53 5.49
N ILE A 524 5.32 8.46 4.29
CA ILE A 524 4.14 7.62 4.01
C ILE A 524 4.45 6.14 4.30
N ARG A 525 5.63 5.66 3.88
CA ARG A 525 6.07 4.28 4.17
C ARG A 525 6.28 4.02 5.66
N ALA A 526 6.76 5.00 6.43
CA ALA A 526 6.94 4.88 7.88
C ALA A 526 5.58 4.74 8.61
N GLU A 527 4.51 5.27 8.04
CA GLU A 527 3.13 5.09 8.49
C GLU A 527 2.50 3.75 8.04
N ASN A 528 3.27 2.87 7.38
CA ASN A 528 2.81 1.62 6.76
C ASN A 528 1.72 1.81 5.68
N LYS A 529 1.71 2.96 5.01
CA LYS A 529 0.81 3.24 3.89
C LYS A 529 1.52 3.09 2.54
N ILE A 530 0.74 2.95 1.48
CA ILE A 530 1.18 2.87 0.09
C ILE A 530 1.18 4.28 -0.52
N PRO A 531 2.35 4.81 -0.94
CA PRO A 531 2.42 6.10 -1.63
C PRO A 531 1.74 6.03 -3.00
N VAL A 532 0.89 7.00 -3.29
CA VAL A 532 0.22 7.19 -4.58
C VAL A 532 0.76 8.44 -5.27
N LEU A 533 1.20 8.28 -6.52
CA LEU A 533 1.72 9.35 -7.37
C LEU A 533 0.81 9.50 -8.60
N GLU A 534 0.20 10.67 -8.76
CA GLU A 534 -0.50 11.06 -9.99
C GLU A 534 0.43 11.91 -10.87
N ILE A 535 1.15 11.25 -11.78
CA ILE A 535 2.16 11.89 -12.64
C ILE A 535 1.92 11.53 -14.11
N ASP A 536 2.58 12.24 -15.02
CA ASP A 536 2.49 11.95 -16.45
C ASP A 536 3.37 10.74 -16.87
N ILE A 537 3.30 10.39 -18.15
CA ILE A 537 4.04 9.26 -18.71
C ILE A 537 5.56 9.49 -18.62
N GLN A 538 6.03 10.74 -18.72
CA GLN A 538 7.46 11.06 -18.64
C GLN A 538 7.98 10.89 -17.22
N GLY A 539 7.24 11.38 -16.22
CA GLY A 539 7.52 11.15 -14.80
C GLY A 539 7.54 9.65 -14.49
N CYS A 540 6.52 8.90 -14.92
CA CYS A 540 6.46 7.45 -14.75
C CYS A 540 7.65 6.72 -15.43
N ARG A 541 8.10 7.17 -16.60
CA ARG A 541 9.31 6.66 -17.26
C ARG A 541 10.57 6.99 -16.48
N SER A 542 10.68 8.19 -15.92
CA SER A 542 11.79 8.60 -15.06
C SER A 542 11.92 7.68 -13.85
N LEU A 543 10.82 7.44 -13.13
CA LEU A 543 10.79 6.53 -11.98
C LEU A 543 11.20 5.10 -12.35
N ARG A 544 10.71 4.60 -13.50
CA ARG A 544 11.11 3.28 -14.01
C ARG A 544 12.61 3.21 -14.30
N ASN A 545 13.17 4.23 -14.94
CA ASN A 545 14.59 4.28 -15.29
C ASN A 545 15.47 4.36 -14.04
N GLN A 546 14.98 5.00 -12.99
CA GLN A 546 15.62 4.99 -11.68
C GLN A 546 15.45 3.65 -10.95
N GLY A 547 14.71 2.67 -11.47
CA GLY A 547 14.54 1.37 -10.80
C GLY A 547 13.62 1.41 -9.59
N MET A 548 12.72 2.40 -9.48
CA MET A 548 11.71 2.41 -8.42
C MET A 548 10.76 1.22 -8.53
N GLY A 549 10.57 0.50 -7.43
CA GLY A 549 9.50 -0.50 -7.31
C GLY A 549 8.15 0.18 -7.35
N MET A 550 7.38 -0.04 -8.42
CA MET A 550 6.08 0.59 -8.64
C MET A 550 5.09 -0.33 -9.34
N LYS A 551 3.81 -0.19 -8.98
CA LYS A 551 2.68 -0.67 -9.78
C LYS A 551 2.07 0.54 -10.48
N ASN A 552 2.14 0.54 -11.80
CA ASN A 552 1.73 1.67 -12.62
C ASN A 552 0.54 1.32 -13.51
N LEU A 553 -0.39 2.26 -13.65
CA LEU A 553 -1.54 2.11 -14.54
C LEU A 553 -1.74 3.35 -15.39
N PHE A 554 -2.33 3.13 -16.56
CA PHE A 554 -2.79 4.19 -17.45
C PHE A 554 -4.32 4.21 -17.49
N ILE A 555 -4.91 5.37 -17.25
CA ILE A 555 -6.35 5.57 -17.36
C ILE A 555 -6.64 6.06 -18.77
N ASP A 556 -7.10 5.13 -19.59
CA ASP A 556 -7.54 5.37 -20.96
C ASP A 556 -8.92 6.06 -20.92
N PRO A 557 -9.05 7.28 -21.48
CA PRO A 557 -10.33 7.98 -21.51
C PRO A 557 -11.40 7.27 -22.36
N GLY A 558 -11.02 6.25 -23.16
CA GLY A 558 -11.91 5.56 -24.09
C GLY A 558 -12.08 6.37 -25.38
N ASP A 559 -13.33 6.67 -25.74
CA ASP A 559 -13.64 7.46 -26.93
C ASP A 559 -13.27 8.94 -26.74
N LEU A 560 -12.46 9.48 -27.65
CA LEU A 560 -12.03 10.89 -27.64
C LEU A 560 -13.20 11.86 -27.80
N ASN A 561 -14.29 11.47 -28.46
CA ASN A 561 -15.52 12.28 -28.54
C ASN A 561 -16.18 12.39 -27.16
N VAL A 562 -16.19 11.29 -26.40
CA VAL A 562 -16.70 11.29 -25.01
C VAL A 562 -15.80 12.13 -24.12
N LEU A 563 -14.46 12.06 -24.31
CA LEU A 563 -13.53 12.94 -23.61
C LEU A 563 -13.77 14.42 -23.95
N ARG A 564 -13.99 14.75 -25.23
CA ARG A 564 -14.32 16.11 -25.68
C ARG A 564 -15.59 16.60 -24.99
N GLN A 565 -16.65 15.79 -24.96
CA GLN A 565 -17.89 16.15 -24.28
C GLN A 565 -17.66 16.37 -22.78
N ARG A 566 -16.91 15.50 -22.10
CA ARG A 566 -16.53 15.68 -20.69
C ARG A 566 -15.77 16.99 -20.43
N LEU A 567 -14.92 17.42 -21.37
CA LEU A 567 -14.21 18.71 -21.28
C LEU A 567 -15.13 19.91 -21.51
N VAL A 568 -16.12 19.79 -22.39
CA VAL A 568 -17.16 20.81 -22.62
C VAL A 568 -18.05 20.94 -21.39
N ASP A 569 -18.55 19.82 -20.85
CA ASP A 569 -19.48 19.78 -19.72
C ASP A 569 -18.86 20.33 -18.43
N ARG A 570 -17.53 20.24 -18.27
CA ARG A 570 -16.80 20.87 -17.16
C ARG A 570 -16.90 22.40 -17.16
N GLY A 571 -17.20 23.02 -18.31
CA GLY A 571 -17.31 24.47 -18.47
C GLY A 571 -15.98 25.21 -18.34
N GLY A 572 -15.98 26.50 -18.72
CA GLY A 572 -14.85 27.41 -18.48
C GLY A 572 -13.68 27.31 -19.47
N LEU A 573 -13.79 26.53 -20.56
CA LEU A 573 -12.77 26.43 -21.61
C LEU A 573 -13.33 26.95 -22.95
N THR A 574 -12.51 27.67 -23.70
CA THR A 574 -12.80 28.05 -25.09
C THR A 574 -12.63 26.83 -26.00
N GLU A 575 -13.29 26.84 -27.16
CA GLU A 575 -13.22 25.75 -28.14
C GLU A 575 -11.77 25.46 -28.59
N GLU A 576 -10.96 26.50 -28.76
CA GLU A 576 -9.53 26.40 -29.06
C GLU A 576 -8.75 25.66 -27.95
N LYS A 577 -9.03 25.97 -26.67
CA LYS A 577 -8.41 25.27 -25.53
C LYS A 577 -8.86 23.81 -25.45
N ILE A 578 -10.12 23.51 -25.78
CA ILE A 578 -10.64 22.13 -25.82
C ILE A 578 -9.90 21.34 -26.91
N ASN A 579 -9.79 21.88 -28.13
CA ASN A 579 -9.05 21.24 -29.23
C ASN A 579 -7.59 20.94 -28.84
N SER A 580 -6.89 21.92 -28.25
CA SER A 580 -5.49 21.73 -27.80
C SER A 580 -5.33 20.62 -26.76
N ARG A 581 -6.34 20.42 -25.89
CA ARG A 581 -6.32 19.34 -24.89
C ARG A 581 -6.59 17.98 -25.50
N ILE A 582 -7.45 17.89 -26.51
CA ILE A 582 -7.73 16.65 -27.24
C ILE A 582 -6.52 16.20 -28.04
N GLU A 583 -5.88 17.09 -28.81
CA GLU A 583 -4.65 16.77 -29.55
C GLU A 583 -3.52 16.28 -28.62
N ARG A 584 -3.43 16.86 -27.42
CA ARG A 584 -2.47 16.40 -26.42
C ARG A 584 -2.85 15.04 -25.85
N ALA A 585 -4.12 14.81 -25.55
CA ALA A 585 -4.60 13.52 -25.07
C ALA A 585 -4.31 12.40 -26.10
N GLU A 586 -4.48 12.67 -27.39
CA GLU A 586 -4.11 11.75 -28.48
C GLU A 586 -2.63 11.39 -28.45
N LYS A 587 -1.74 12.38 -28.30
CA LYS A 587 -0.30 12.14 -28.17
C LYS A 587 0.04 11.30 -26.95
N GLU A 588 -0.55 11.61 -25.79
CA GLU A 588 -0.33 10.86 -24.55
C GLU A 588 -0.85 9.41 -24.66
N ILE A 589 -1.97 9.17 -25.35
CA ILE A 589 -2.48 7.81 -25.62
C ILE A 589 -1.54 7.04 -26.56
N GLU A 590 -1.04 7.68 -27.62
CA GLU A 590 -0.06 7.05 -28.53
C GLU A 590 1.29 6.74 -27.85
N GLU A 591 1.74 7.62 -26.94
CA GLU A 591 2.90 7.35 -26.10
C GLU A 591 2.64 6.21 -25.11
N ALA A 592 1.43 6.15 -24.54
CA ALA A 592 1.03 5.10 -23.60
C ALA A 592 1.04 3.71 -24.23
N LYS A 593 0.63 3.58 -25.50
CA LYS A 593 0.71 2.31 -26.25
C LYS A 593 2.14 1.76 -26.38
N LYS A 594 3.15 2.64 -26.32
CA LYS A 594 4.58 2.27 -26.40
C LYS A 594 5.20 2.08 -25.02
N PHE A 595 4.46 2.35 -23.94
CA PHE A 595 4.97 2.27 -22.59
C PHE A 595 4.42 1.02 -21.87
N PRO A 596 5.27 0.22 -21.21
CA PRO A 596 4.87 -1.03 -20.57
C PRO A 596 4.16 -0.81 -19.22
N PHE A 597 2.91 -0.35 -19.24
CA PHE A 597 2.07 -0.27 -18.04
C PHE A 597 1.73 -1.66 -17.48
N HIS A 598 1.62 -1.79 -16.16
CA HIS A 598 1.13 -3.04 -15.55
C HIS A 598 -0.36 -3.23 -15.79
N TYR A 599 -1.12 -2.14 -16.00
CA TYR A 599 -2.54 -2.20 -16.35
C TYR A 599 -3.00 -0.94 -17.09
N THR A 600 -3.91 -1.11 -18.04
CA THR A 600 -4.62 0.01 -18.68
C THR A 600 -6.10 -0.09 -18.32
N LEU A 601 -6.58 0.86 -17.54
CA LEU A 601 -7.97 0.96 -17.12
C LEU A 601 -8.75 1.82 -18.12
N LYS A 602 -9.76 1.26 -18.76
CA LYS A 602 -10.65 2.01 -19.65
C LYS A 602 -11.75 2.71 -18.85
N ASN A 603 -11.89 4.01 -19.07
CA ASN A 603 -12.96 4.82 -18.48
C ASN A 603 -14.10 5.07 -19.50
N ASP A 604 -14.70 3.97 -19.96
CA ASP A 604 -15.71 3.90 -21.02
C ASP A 604 -17.14 3.60 -20.51
N SER A 605 -17.31 3.45 -19.19
CA SER A 605 -18.59 3.11 -18.55
C SER A 605 -18.87 4.02 -17.34
N ASP A 606 -19.88 3.67 -16.52
CA ASP A 606 -20.20 4.38 -15.28
C ASP A 606 -18.99 4.39 -14.32
N ILE A 607 -18.80 5.51 -13.63
CA ILE A 607 -17.60 5.75 -12.81
C ILE A 607 -17.47 4.74 -11.66
N ASP A 608 -18.58 4.21 -11.15
CA ASP A 608 -18.56 3.17 -10.10
C ASP A 608 -18.03 1.84 -10.65
N THR A 609 -18.48 1.41 -11.83
CA THR A 609 -17.98 0.19 -12.50
C THR A 609 -16.48 0.28 -12.78
N VAL A 610 -16.04 1.43 -13.31
CA VAL A 610 -14.62 1.70 -13.57
C VAL A 610 -13.82 1.68 -12.26
N TYR A 611 -14.37 2.27 -11.20
CA TYR A 611 -13.72 2.28 -9.88
C TYR A 611 -13.64 0.89 -9.25
N TYR A 612 -14.68 0.04 -9.37
CA TYR A 612 -14.61 -1.34 -8.87
C TYR A 612 -13.58 -2.18 -9.63
N THR A 613 -13.50 -2.02 -10.96
CA THR A 613 -12.43 -2.62 -11.76
C THR A 613 -11.05 -2.15 -11.31
N PHE A 614 -10.93 -0.86 -10.97
CA PHE A 614 -9.70 -0.30 -10.42
C PHE A 614 -9.34 -0.94 -9.06
N ILE A 615 -10.30 -1.05 -8.13
CA ILE A 615 -10.08 -1.68 -6.81
C ILE A 615 -9.75 -3.16 -6.93
N ASP A 616 -10.39 -3.90 -7.84
CA ASP A 616 -10.07 -5.31 -8.09
C ASP A 616 -8.62 -5.48 -8.54
N LYS A 617 -8.14 -4.58 -9.40
CA LYS A 617 -6.73 -4.58 -9.80
C LYS A 617 -5.79 -4.22 -8.65
N LEU A 618 -6.15 -3.25 -7.80
CA LEU A 618 -5.36 -2.93 -6.61
C LEU A 618 -5.32 -4.09 -5.62
N LYS A 619 -6.41 -4.86 -5.49
CA LYS A 619 -6.45 -6.07 -4.64
C LYS A 619 -5.50 -7.15 -5.13
N GLU A 620 -5.34 -7.31 -6.45
CA GLU A 620 -4.34 -8.21 -7.03
C GLU A 620 -2.90 -7.74 -6.71
N TRP A 621 -2.66 -6.44 -6.77
CA TRP A 621 -1.33 -5.85 -6.54
C TRP A 621 -0.93 -5.75 -5.07
N TYR A 622 -1.91 -5.58 -4.17
CA TYR A 622 -1.73 -5.39 -2.74
C TYR A 622 -2.61 -6.37 -1.94
N PRO A 623 -2.41 -7.69 -2.09
CA PRO A 623 -3.31 -8.71 -1.54
C PRO A 623 -3.44 -8.67 -0.02
N ASP A 624 -2.41 -8.20 0.68
CA ASP A 624 -2.37 -8.13 2.15
C ASP A 624 -3.21 -6.97 2.73
N HIS A 625 -3.81 -6.10 1.91
CA HIS A 625 -4.46 -4.86 2.35
C HIS A 625 -6.00 -4.89 2.40
N ASN A 626 -6.66 -6.05 2.41
CA ASN A 626 -8.13 -6.22 2.60
C ASN A 626 -9.03 -5.19 1.87
N LEU A 627 -8.74 -4.91 0.60
CA LEU A 627 -9.52 -3.99 -0.22
C LEU A 627 -10.90 -4.61 -0.56
N LYS A 628 -11.98 -3.93 -0.14
CA LYS A 628 -13.38 -4.33 -0.38
C LYS A 628 -14.15 -3.19 -1.01
N HIS A 629 -14.94 -3.49 -2.05
CA HIS A 629 -15.79 -2.49 -2.72
C HIS A 629 -16.66 -1.75 -1.71
N LYS A 630 -16.57 -0.42 -1.70
CA LYS A 630 -17.45 0.42 -0.90
C LYS A 630 -18.71 0.74 -1.70
N ILE A 631 -19.87 0.49 -1.10
CA ILE A 631 -21.17 0.78 -1.70
C ILE A 631 -21.34 2.31 -1.80
N PRO A 632 -21.81 2.86 -2.95
CA PRO A 632 -22.00 4.29 -3.11
C PRO A 632 -23.15 4.79 -2.23
N ILE A 633 -22.99 5.96 -1.63
CA ILE A 633 -24.05 6.58 -0.82
C ILE A 633 -25.22 7.05 -1.70
N LEU A 634 -26.43 7.07 -1.17
CA LEU A 634 -27.60 7.64 -1.83
C LEU A 634 -27.76 9.11 -1.45
N VAL A 635 -27.80 10.01 -2.42
CA VAL A 635 -27.99 11.45 -2.18
C VAL A 635 -29.30 11.93 -2.81
N ILE A 636 -30.24 12.38 -1.99
CA ILE A 636 -31.55 12.87 -2.41
C ILE A 636 -31.57 14.40 -2.31
N THR A 637 -31.77 15.08 -3.44
CA THR A 637 -31.79 16.54 -3.54
C THR A 637 -33.07 17.05 -4.18
N GLY A 638 -33.36 18.36 -4.09
CA GLY A 638 -34.59 18.96 -4.63
C GLY A 638 -35.09 20.18 -3.83
N PRO A 639 -36.05 20.96 -4.34
CA PRO A 639 -36.56 22.17 -3.70
C PRO A 639 -37.62 21.93 -2.64
N SER A 640 -37.68 22.77 -1.60
CA SER A 640 -38.66 22.64 -0.51
C SER A 640 -40.08 22.39 -1.03
N GLY A 641 -40.72 21.30 -0.57
CA GLY A 641 -42.06 20.90 -1.01
C GLY A 641 -42.10 19.91 -2.19
N SER A 642 -40.96 19.58 -2.81
CA SER A 642 -40.91 18.64 -3.94
C SER A 642 -41.22 17.18 -3.61
N GLY A 643 -41.28 16.80 -2.33
CA GLY A 643 -41.58 15.43 -1.89
C GLY A 643 -40.39 14.59 -1.43
N LYS A 644 -39.16 15.14 -1.42
CA LYS A 644 -37.93 14.47 -0.94
C LYS A 644 -38.12 13.74 0.39
N THR A 645 -38.48 14.49 1.43
CA THR A 645 -38.61 13.97 2.80
C THR A 645 -39.68 12.88 2.86
N THR A 646 -40.76 13.01 2.09
CA THR A 646 -41.82 11.98 2.02
C THR A 646 -41.29 10.69 1.39
N LEU A 647 -40.59 10.77 0.25
CA LEU A 647 -40.00 9.60 -0.42
C LEU A 647 -38.89 8.96 0.41
N ASN A 648 -38.04 9.78 1.05
CA ASN A 648 -36.96 9.31 1.91
C ASN A 648 -37.51 8.62 3.17
N THR A 649 -38.46 9.23 3.88
CA THR A 649 -39.09 8.62 5.06
C THR A 649 -39.71 7.27 4.70
N ARG A 650 -40.41 7.19 3.56
CA ARG A 650 -40.97 5.93 3.08
C ARG A 650 -39.90 4.90 2.72
N LEU A 651 -38.78 5.31 2.10
CA LEU A 651 -37.63 4.44 1.82
C LEU A 651 -37.09 3.80 3.10
N ILE A 652 -36.82 4.61 4.13
CA ILE A 652 -36.30 4.11 5.40
C ILE A 652 -37.30 3.18 6.08
N ASN A 653 -38.60 3.49 6.06
CA ASN A 653 -39.61 2.62 6.66
C ASN A 653 -39.76 1.28 5.93
N ASP A 654 -39.75 1.28 4.59
CA ASP A 654 -39.97 0.07 3.81
C ASP A 654 -38.71 -0.83 3.73
N TYR A 655 -37.51 -0.27 3.92
CA TYR A 655 -36.22 -0.93 3.71
C TYR A 655 -35.14 -0.55 4.75
N SER A 656 -35.50 -0.42 6.03
CA SER A 656 -34.57 -0.07 7.13
C SER A 656 -33.40 -1.05 7.32
N ASP A 657 -33.53 -2.26 6.79
CA ASP A 657 -32.49 -3.29 6.75
C ASP A 657 -31.43 -3.02 5.66
N ILE A 658 -31.75 -2.15 4.69
CA ILE A 658 -30.90 -1.83 3.55
C ILE A 658 -30.43 -0.37 3.58
N PHE A 659 -31.32 0.58 3.92
CA PHE A 659 -31.04 2.02 3.89
C PHE A 659 -31.13 2.63 5.29
N GLU A 660 -30.24 3.58 5.56
CA GLU A 660 -30.25 4.34 6.81
C GLU A 660 -29.89 5.82 6.56
N ASN A 661 -30.62 6.73 7.19
CA ASN A 661 -30.30 8.16 7.11
C ASN A 661 -29.03 8.47 7.89
N SER A 662 -28.14 9.25 7.28
CA SER A 662 -27.02 9.85 8.00
C SER A 662 -27.54 11.00 8.86
N VAL A 663 -27.35 10.94 10.17
CA VAL A 663 -27.76 12.01 11.09
C VAL A 663 -26.74 13.16 11.02
N SER A 664 -27.18 14.34 10.60
CA SER A 664 -26.33 15.53 10.53
C SER A 664 -26.28 16.27 11.86
N CYS A 665 -25.21 17.04 12.10
CA CYS A 665 -25.12 17.99 13.19
C CYS A 665 -25.78 19.32 12.82
N THR A 666 -26.37 20.03 13.79
CA THR A 666 -26.80 21.42 13.64
C THR A 666 -26.54 22.25 14.89
N THR A 667 -26.39 23.56 14.71
CA THR A 667 -26.23 24.54 15.80
C THR A 667 -27.52 25.29 16.15
N ARG A 668 -28.64 24.88 15.54
CA ARG A 668 -29.97 25.42 15.81
C ARG A 668 -30.60 24.71 17.00
N ASP A 669 -31.43 25.39 17.79
CA ASP A 669 -32.24 24.73 18.81
C ASP A 669 -33.24 23.72 18.22
N PRO A 670 -33.52 22.57 18.89
CA PRO A 670 -34.52 21.59 18.46
C PRO A 670 -35.92 22.21 18.31
N ARG A 671 -36.67 21.81 17.27
CA ARG A 671 -38.10 22.14 17.10
C ARG A 671 -38.97 21.15 17.86
N SER A 672 -40.24 21.53 18.09
CA SER A 672 -41.26 20.65 18.66
C SER A 672 -41.36 19.33 17.89
N GLY A 673 -41.03 18.22 18.56
CA GLY A 673 -41.05 16.87 18.00
C GLY A 673 -39.74 16.38 17.39
N GLU A 674 -38.69 17.21 17.29
CA GLU A 674 -37.35 16.75 16.91
C GLU A 674 -36.67 16.06 18.10
N GLN A 675 -35.97 14.96 17.84
CA GLN A 675 -35.24 14.17 18.82
C GLN A 675 -33.73 14.21 18.54
N GLU A 676 -32.95 14.38 19.60
CA GLU A 676 -31.47 14.32 19.60
C GLU A 676 -31.00 12.97 19.05
N GLY A 677 -30.05 12.98 18.12
CA GLY A 677 -29.47 11.77 17.53
C GLY A 677 -30.40 11.01 16.58
N VAL A 678 -31.62 11.50 16.35
CA VAL A 678 -32.56 10.93 15.36
C VAL A 678 -32.74 11.90 14.20
N ASN A 679 -33.05 13.16 14.49
CA ASN A 679 -33.22 14.18 13.46
C ASN A 679 -31.91 14.91 13.18
N TYR A 680 -31.27 15.39 14.24
CA TYR A 680 -29.97 16.04 14.22
C TYR A 680 -29.22 15.74 15.51
N TYR A 681 -27.89 15.84 15.46
CA TYR A 681 -27.09 16.10 16.64
C TYR A 681 -27.08 17.61 16.90
N PHE A 682 -27.64 18.06 18.03
CA PHE A 682 -27.76 19.47 18.34
C PHE A 682 -26.55 19.93 19.15
N ILE A 683 -25.58 20.56 18.48
CA ILE A 683 -24.28 20.92 19.07
C ILE A 683 -24.07 22.44 19.09
N THR A 684 -23.18 22.92 19.95
CA THR A 684 -22.85 24.34 20.01
C THR A 684 -22.04 24.80 18.78
N LYS A 685 -22.02 26.10 18.49
CA LYS A 685 -21.20 26.66 17.40
C LYS A 685 -19.70 26.40 17.61
N ASP A 686 -19.23 26.41 18.85
CA ASP A 686 -17.83 26.16 19.18
C ASP A 686 -17.45 24.70 18.93
N GLU A 687 -18.26 23.75 19.41
CA GLU A 687 -18.08 22.33 19.10
C GLU A 687 -18.13 22.06 17.60
N PHE A 688 -19.03 22.72 16.87
CA PHE A 688 -19.11 22.60 15.42
C PHE A 688 -17.81 23.09 14.75
N ASN A 689 -17.25 24.22 15.18
CA ASN A 689 -15.99 24.74 14.61
C ASN A 689 -14.81 23.82 14.92
N GLN A 690 -14.76 23.26 16.13
CA GLN A 690 -13.73 22.32 16.52
C GLN A 690 -13.74 21.06 15.64
N LYS A 691 -14.94 20.57 15.29
CA LYS A 691 -15.12 19.46 14.34
C LYS A 691 -14.72 19.82 12.91
N ILE A 692 -14.86 21.09 12.48
CA ILE A 692 -14.32 21.56 11.20
C ILE A 692 -12.78 21.52 11.24
N GLU A 693 -12.16 22.04 12.29
CA GLU A 693 -10.69 22.05 12.45
C GLU A 693 -10.10 20.63 12.47
N ASN A 694 -10.81 19.69 13.10
CA ASN A 694 -10.45 18.28 13.12
C ASN A 694 -10.79 17.51 11.82
N ASN A 695 -11.36 18.17 10.81
CA ASN A 695 -11.80 17.55 9.55
C ASN A 695 -12.78 16.37 9.74
N GLU A 696 -13.69 16.46 10.73
CA GLU A 696 -14.65 15.41 11.06
C GLU A 696 -15.90 15.42 10.17
N PHE A 697 -16.20 16.57 9.54
CA PHE A 697 -17.33 16.71 8.64
C PHE A 697 -17.00 16.28 7.21
N LEU A 698 -17.95 15.58 6.59
CA LEU A 698 -17.96 15.28 5.17
C LEU A 698 -18.32 16.53 4.36
N GLU A 699 -19.38 17.21 4.77
CA GLU A 699 -19.77 18.52 4.26
C GLU A 699 -20.31 19.35 5.41
N HIS A 700 -20.22 20.67 5.27
CA HIS A 700 -20.91 21.60 6.16
C HIS A 700 -21.35 22.85 5.42
N ALA A 701 -22.46 23.43 5.86
CA ALA A 701 -23.02 24.66 5.33
C ALA A 701 -23.54 25.55 6.45
N GLU A 702 -23.64 26.85 6.18
CA GLU A 702 -24.32 27.80 7.06
C GLU A 702 -25.62 28.27 6.42
N TYR A 703 -26.72 28.14 7.16
CA TYR A 703 -28.06 28.51 6.73
C TYR A 703 -28.80 29.28 7.82
N ALA A 704 -29.23 30.51 7.47
CA ALA A 704 -29.95 31.41 8.37
C ALA A 704 -29.24 31.60 9.74
N GLY A 705 -27.91 31.75 9.71
CA GLY A 705 -27.07 31.95 10.90
C GLY A 705 -26.80 30.70 11.74
N ASN A 706 -27.25 29.52 11.30
CA ASN A 706 -26.99 28.23 11.92
C ASN A 706 -26.14 27.35 10.99
N LYS A 707 -25.17 26.64 11.55
CA LYS A 707 -24.33 25.65 10.86
C LYS A 707 -24.98 24.27 10.85
N TYR A 708 -24.79 23.55 9.74
CA TYR A 708 -25.24 22.18 9.50
C TYR A 708 -24.07 21.40 8.91
N GLY A 709 -23.90 20.13 9.27
CA GLY A 709 -22.86 19.31 8.66
C GLY A 709 -23.02 17.83 8.94
N THR A 710 -22.54 17.01 8.01
CA THR A 710 -22.68 15.55 8.05
C THR A 710 -21.38 14.90 8.52
N LEU A 711 -21.42 14.08 9.57
CA LEU A 711 -20.21 13.47 10.15
C LEU A 711 -19.67 12.31 9.31
N LYS A 712 -18.35 12.24 9.13
CA LYS A 712 -17.69 11.09 8.47
C LYS A 712 -17.89 9.79 9.25
N SER A 713 -17.95 9.86 10.58
CA SER A 713 -18.14 8.70 11.46
C SER A 713 -19.51 8.03 11.28
N GLU A 714 -20.56 8.79 10.99
CA GLU A 714 -21.90 8.22 10.73
C GLU A 714 -21.91 7.36 9.47
N LEU A 715 -21.28 7.84 8.38
CA LEU A 715 -21.14 7.03 7.16
C LEU A 715 -20.37 5.72 7.43
N GLN A 716 -19.32 5.79 8.24
CA GLN A 716 -18.54 4.62 8.62
C GLN A 716 -19.36 3.62 9.44
N ARG A 717 -20.16 4.11 10.41
CA ARG A 717 -21.07 3.27 11.22
C ARG A 717 -22.10 2.56 10.34
N ILE A 718 -22.83 3.30 9.50
CA ILE A 718 -23.86 2.74 8.62
C ILE A 718 -23.25 1.68 7.68
N ARG A 719 -22.07 1.97 7.10
CA ARG A 719 -21.36 1.02 6.23
C ARG A 719 -20.90 -0.23 6.98
N ALA A 720 -20.50 -0.12 8.25
CA ALA A 720 -20.11 -1.27 9.08
C ALA A 720 -21.28 -2.22 9.36
N GLU A 721 -22.51 -1.70 9.34
CA GLU A 721 -23.75 -2.48 9.42
C GLU A 721 -24.20 -3.08 8.07
N ASN A 722 -23.40 -2.92 7.00
CA ASN A 722 -23.71 -3.30 5.62
C ASN A 722 -24.97 -2.61 5.05
N LYS A 723 -25.30 -1.42 5.53
CA LYS A 723 -26.39 -0.59 5.01
C LYS A 723 -25.88 0.51 4.07
N ILE A 724 -26.77 1.05 3.26
CA ILE A 724 -26.54 2.16 2.33
C ILE A 724 -26.85 3.47 3.05
N PRO A 725 -25.87 4.37 3.24
CA PRO A 725 -26.11 5.69 3.80
C PRO A 725 -26.95 6.55 2.85
N VAL A 726 -28.00 7.17 3.39
CA VAL A 726 -28.87 8.11 2.68
C VAL A 726 -28.65 9.52 3.22
N LEU A 727 -28.36 10.47 2.32
CA LEU A 727 -28.16 11.88 2.63
C LEU A 727 -29.24 12.71 1.91
N GLU A 728 -30.07 13.40 2.69
CA GLU A 728 -31.01 14.41 2.18
C GLU A 728 -30.38 15.80 2.33
N ILE A 729 -29.68 16.25 1.29
CA ILE A 729 -28.92 17.51 1.27
C ILE A 729 -29.29 18.36 0.05
N ASP A 730 -28.89 19.63 0.06
CA ASP A 730 -29.12 20.52 -1.07
C ASP A 730 -28.12 20.29 -2.22
N ILE A 731 -28.29 21.04 -3.31
CA ILE A 731 -27.44 20.95 -4.51
C ILE A 731 -25.98 21.34 -4.19
N GLN A 732 -25.77 22.27 -3.25
CA GLN A 732 -24.42 22.73 -2.88
C GLN A 732 -23.68 21.64 -2.10
N GLY A 733 -24.35 21.01 -1.11
CA GLY A 733 -23.83 19.86 -0.40
C GLY A 733 -23.51 18.70 -1.36
N CYS A 734 -24.43 18.37 -2.27
CA CYS A 734 -24.20 17.34 -3.29
C CYS A 734 -23.01 17.65 -4.21
N ARG A 735 -22.81 18.93 -4.58
CA ARG A 735 -21.65 19.38 -5.35
C ARG A 735 -20.36 19.25 -4.52
N SER A 736 -20.40 19.58 -3.24
CA SER A 736 -19.27 19.42 -2.32
C SER A 736 -18.81 17.96 -2.26
N LEU A 737 -19.74 17.03 -2.04
CA LEU A 737 -19.45 15.59 -2.02
C LEU A 737 -18.85 15.08 -3.34
N ARG A 738 -19.39 15.56 -4.48
CA ARG A 738 -18.84 15.23 -5.80
C ARG A 738 -17.41 15.73 -5.97
N ASN A 739 -17.14 16.98 -5.58
CA ASN A 739 -15.82 17.59 -5.71
C ASN A 739 -14.79 16.90 -4.81
N GLN A 740 -15.23 16.40 -3.65
CA GLN A 740 -14.42 15.56 -2.79
C GLN A 740 -14.22 14.15 -3.35
N GLY A 741 -14.83 13.75 -4.46
CA GLY A 741 -14.65 12.42 -5.06
C GLY A 741 -15.40 11.29 -4.32
N MET A 742 -16.46 11.61 -3.58
CA MET A 742 -17.28 10.59 -2.91
C MET A 742 -18.03 9.72 -3.92
N GLY A 743 -17.94 8.40 -3.78
CA GLY A 743 -18.79 7.46 -4.51
C GLY A 743 -20.24 7.62 -4.09
N MET A 744 -21.10 8.13 -4.97
CA MET A 744 -22.50 8.41 -4.68
C MET A 744 -23.41 8.17 -5.88
N LYS A 745 -24.64 7.73 -5.60
CA LYS A 745 -25.77 7.80 -6.52
C LYS A 745 -26.67 8.94 -6.10
N ASN A 746 -26.73 9.98 -6.93
CA ASN A 746 -27.45 11.21 -6.61
C ASN A 746 -28.68 11.40 -7.52
N LEU A 747 -29.77 11.88 -6.93
CA LEU A 747 -30.99 12.19 -7.65
C LEU A 747 -31.58 13.53 -7.26
N PHE A 748 -32.30 14.14 -8.19
CA PHE A 748 -33.06 15.36 -7.97
C PHE A 748 -34.56 15.06 -8.04
N ILE A 749 -35.30 15.43 -7.00
CA ILE A 749 -36.76 15.36 -6.98
C ILE A 749 -37.30 16.67 -7.57
N ASP A 750 -37.71 16.60 -8.83
CA ASP A 750 -38.36 17.69 -9.55
C ASP A 750 -39.82 17.79 -9.09
N PRO A 751 -40.27 18.93 -8.53
CA PRO A 751 -41.64 19.12 -8.10
C PRO A 751 -42.68 19.07 -9.25
N GLY A 752 -42.24 19.13 -10.50
CA GLY A 752 -43.11 19.21 -11.68
C GLY A 752 -43.60 20.65 -11.90
N ASP A 753 -44.91 20.84 -11.92
CA ASP A 753 -45.51 22.18 -12.10
C ASP A 753 -45.37 23.02 -10.82
N LEU A 754 -44.80 24.23 -10.96
CA LEU A 754 -44.64 25.19 -9.86
C LEU A 754 -45.98 25.65 -9.25
N ASN A 755 -47.06 25.66 -10.03
CA ASN A 755 -48.40 25.94 -9.51
C ASN A 755 -48.87 24.82 -8.57
N VAL A 756 -48.59 23.57 -8.93
CA VAL A 756 -48.88 22.40 -8.08
C VAL A 756 -48.01 22.43 -6.83
N LEU A 757 -46.73 22.82 -6.94
CA LEU A 757 -45.86 23.04 -5.77
C LEU A 757 -46.40 24.15 -4.87
N ARG A 758 -46.86 25.28 -5.44
CA ARG A 758 -47.47 26.38 -4.69
C ARG A 758 -48.69 25.89 -3.93
N GLN A 759 -49.58 25.13 -4.59
CA GLN A 759 -50.76 24.57 -3.94
C GLN A 759 -50.36 23.62 -2.80
N ARG A 760 -49.38 22.73 -3.01
CA ARG A 760 -48.84 21.84 -1.96
C ARG A 760 -48.27 22.62 -0.76
N LEU A 761 -47.67 23.80 -0.98
CA LEU A 761 -47.17 24.66 0.09
C LEU A 761 -48.30 25.39 0.84
N VAL A 762 -49.38 25.76 0.15
CA VAL A 762 -50.60 26.33 0.75
C VAL A 762 -51.31 25.28 1.61
N ASP A 763 -51.54 24.10 1.06
CA ASP A 763 -52.27 23.01 1.71
C ASP A 763 -51.60 22.51 2.99
N ARG A 764 -50.26 22.61 3.08
CA ARG A 764 -49.50 22.32 4.31
C ARG A 764 -49.85 23.24 5.48
N GLY A 765 -50.42 24.42 5.22
CA GLY A 765 -50.82 25.40 6.23
C GLY A 765 -49.65 26.08 6.96
N GLY A 766 -49.94 27.15 7.68
CA GLY A 766 -48.98 27.79 8.60
C GLY A 766 -47.96 28.75 7.95
N LEU A 767 -48.09 29.08 6.66
CA LEU A 767 -47.22 30.04 5.96
C LEU A 767 -48.03 31.25 5.47
N THR A 768 -47.43 32.45 5.58
CA THR A 768 -47.97 33.67 4.97
C THR A 768 -47.75 33.66 3.46
N GLU A 769 -48.55 34.41 2.71
CA GLU A 769 -48.43 34.49 1.25
C GLU A 769 -47.04 34.97 0.79
N GLU A 770 -46.45 35.91 1.53
CA GLU A 770 -45.07 36.38 1.31
C GLU A 770 -44.02 35.25 1.47
N LYS A 771 -44.16 34.41 2.51
CA LYS A 771 -43.29 33.25 2.72
C LYS A 771 -43.47 32.19 1.63
N ILE A 772 -44.69 31.99 1.14
CA ILE A 772 -44.97 31.07 0.03
C ILE A 772 -44.29 31.56 -1.25
N ASN A 773 -44.44 32.84 -1.60
CA ASN A 773 -43.77 33.44 -2.76
C ASN A 773 -42.24 33.28 -2.68
N SER A 774 -41.63 33.60 -1.53
CA SER A 774 -40.18 33.45 -1.34
C SER A 774 -39.69 32.00 -1.53
N ARG A 775 -40.50 31.00 -1.15
CA ARG A 775 -40.16 29.58 -1.33
C ARG A 775 -40.28 29.14 -2.79
N ILE A 776 -41.25 29.68 -3.54
CA ILE A 776 -41.41 29.41 -4.97
C ILE A 776 -40.24 30.00 -5.77
N GLU A 777 -39.89 31.27 -5.55
CA GLU A 777 -38.73 31.89 -6.22
C GLU A 777 -37.42 31.12 -5.94
N ARG A 778 -37.26 30.59 -4.73
CA ARG A 778 -36.11 29.76 -4.40
C ARG A 778 -36.16 28.40 -5.09
N ALA A 779 -37.33 27.77 -5.14
CA ALA A 779 -37.51 26.50 -5.84
C ALA A 779 -37.17 26.65 -7.34
N GLU A 780 -37.56 27.75 -7.98
CA GLU A 780 -37.19 28.07 -9.36
C GLU A 780 -35.66 28.15 -9.54
N LYS A 781 -34.96 28.85 -8.64
CA LYS A 781 -33.48 28.92 -8.68
C LYS A 781 -32.84 27.55 -8.52
N GLU A 782 -33.31 26.74 -7.57
CA GLU A 782 -32.78 25.39 -7.34
C GLU A 782 -33.05 24.46 -8.54
N ILE A 783 -34.20 24.58 -9.22
CA ILE A 783 -34.50 23.83 -10.45
C ILE A 783 -33.59 24.27 -11.60
N GLU A 784 -33.35 25.57 -11.78
CA GLU A 784 -32.42 26.08 -12.79
C GLU A 784 -30.97 25.67 -12.53
N GLU A 785 -30.54 25.63 -11.27
CA GLU A 785 -29.25 25.09 -10.88
C GLU A 785 -29.17 23.58 -11.14
N ALA A 786 -30.25 22.84 -10.86
CA ALA A 786 -30.32 21.40 -11.07
C ALA A 786 -30.16 21.02 -12.54
N LYS A 787 -30.72 21.81 -13.48
CA LYS A 787 -30.54 21.62 -14.93
C LYS A 787 -29.07 21.68 -15.37
N LYS A 788 -28.23 22.39 -14.61
CA LYS A 788 -26.79 22.55 -14.88
C LYS A 788 -25.93 21.54 -14.11
N PHE A 789 -26.54 20.73 -13.25
CA PHE A 789 -25.83 19.78 -12.40
C PHE A 789 -26.04 18.34 -12.89
N PRO A 790 -24.98 17.54 -13.03
CA PRO A 790 -25.04 16.18 -13.59
C PRO A 790 -25.60 15.16 -12.58
N PHE A 791 -26.91 15.19 -12.31
CA PHE A 791 -27.59 14.16 -11.53
C PHE A 791 -27.60 12.81 -12.27
N HIS A 792 -27.49 11.71 -11.53
CA HIS A 792 -27.65 10.38 -12.13
C HIS A 792 -29.10 10.11 -12.52
N TYR A 793 -30.07 10.74 -11.84
CA TYR A 793 -31.48 10.66 -12.17
C TYR A 793 -32.27 11.87 -11.69
N THR A 794 -33.26 12.30 -12.48
CA THR A 794 -34.24 13.31 -12.07
C THR A 794 -35.61 12.66 -12.01
N LEU A 795 -36.16 12.55 -10.80
CA LEU A 795 -37.50 11.98 -10.58
C LEU A 795 -38.52 13.11 -10.58
N LYS A 796 -39.49 13.06 -11.48
CA LYS A 796 -40.61 14.00 -11.51
C LYS A 796 -41.70 13.57 -10.55
N ASN A 797 -42.13 14.49 -9.68
CA ASN A 797 -43.23 14.28 -8.75
C ASN A 797 -44.52 14.96 -9.25
N ASP A 798 -44.97 14.53 -10.44
CA ASP A 798 -46.08 15.09 -11.21
C ASP A 798 -47.33 14.18 -11.24
N SER A 799 -47.29 13.04 -10.56
CA SER A 799 -48.37 12.05 -10.49
C SER A 799 -48.65 11.61 -9.05
N ASP A 800 -49.48 10.58 -8.87
CA ASP A 800 -49.75 9.97 -7.56
C ASP A 800 -48.45 9.50 -6.88
N ILE A 801 -48.36 9.72 -5.57
CA ILE A 801 -47.13 9.52 -4.81
C ILE A 801 -46.65 8.06 -4.82
N ASP A 802 -47.56 7.08 -4.94
CA ASP A 802 -47.19 5.67 -5.04
C ASP A 802 -46.51 5.36 -6.37
N THR A 803 -47.02 5.89 -7.49
CA THR A 803 -46.41 5.75 -8.81
C THR A 803 -45.01 6.36 -8.86
N VAL A 804 -44.86 7.54 -8.28
CA VAL A 804 -43.56 8.23 -8.17
C VAL A 804 -42.60 7.42 -7.29
N TYR A 805 -43.09 6.86 -6.17
CA TYR A 805 -42.29 6.02 -5.29
C TYR A 805 -41.87 4.69 -5.94
N TYR A 806 -42.74 4.03 -6.69
CA TYR A 806 -42.35 2.80 -7.40
C TYR A 806 -41.31 3.06 -8.48
N THR A 807 -41.44 4.17 -9.22
CA THR A 807 -40.40 4.64 -10.14
C THR A 807 -39.08 4.90 -9.42
N PHE A 808 -39.14 5.51 -8.23
CA PHE A 808 -37.96 5.73 -7.38
C PHE A 808 -37.31 4.39 -6.97
N ILE A 809 -38.10 3.42 -6.48
CA ILE A 809 -37.58 2.10 -6.09
C ILE A 809 -37.03 1.32 -7.28
N ASP A 810 -37.64 1.39 -8.47
CA ASP A 810 -37.10 0.75 -9.68
C ASP A 810 -35.75 1.33 -10.07
N LYS A 811 -35.57 2.66 -9.90
CA LYS A 811 -34.25 3.26 -10.09
C LYS A 811 -33.24 2.80 -9.03
N LEU A 812 -33.66 2.65 -7.77
CA LEU A 812 -32.78 2.11 -6.72
C LEU A 812 -32.42 0.64 -6.97
N LYS A 813 -33.31 -0.19 -7.53
CA LYS A 813 -33.00 -1.56 -7.95
C LYS A 813 -31.88 -1.59 -8.99
N GLU A 814 -31.92 -0.67 -9.96
CA GLU A 814 -30.86 -0.54 -10.98
C GLU A 814 -29.51 -0.16 -10.35
N TRP A 815 -29.53 0.74 -9.36
CA TRP A 815 -28.32 1.24 -8.70
C TRP A 815 -27.74 0.29 -7.64
N TYR A 816 -28.59 -0.51 -7.01
CA TYR A 816 -28.23 -1.42 -5.92
C TYR A 816 -28.77 -2.84 -6.17
N PRO A 817 -28.35 -3.50 -7.28
CA PRO A 817 -28.95 -4.76 -7.73
C PRO A 817 -28.82 -5.90 -6.71
N ASP A 818 -27.78 -5.89 -5.88
CA ASP A 818 -27.51 -6.95 -4.89
C ASP A 818 -28.41 -6.88 -3.64
N HIS A 819 -29.26 -5.85 -3.50
CA HIS A 819 -30.06 -5.61 -2.29
C HIS A 819 -31.54 -6.05 -2.41
N ASN A 820 -31.92 -6.78 -3.46
CA ASN A 820 -33.25 -7.41 -3.63
C ASN A 820 -34.44 -6.49 -3.28
N LEU A 821 -34.42 -5.24 -3.74
CA LEU A 821 -35.50 -4.30 -3.49
C LEU A 821 -36.76 -4.77 -4.23
N LYS A 822 -37.90 -4.87 -3.53
CA LYS A 822 -39.21 -5.25 -4.08
C LYS A 822 -40.26 -4.25 -3.66
N HIS A 823 -41.10 -3.83 -4.61
CA HIS A 823 -42.21 -2.90 -4.33
C HIS A 823 -43.06 -3.40 -3.17
N LYS A 824 -43.22 -2.57 -2.13
CA LYS A 824 -44.13 -2.88 -1.02
C LYS A 824 -45.56 -2.53 -1.42
N ILE A 825 -46.48 -3.45 -1.13
CA ILE A 825 -47.92 -3.27 -1.35
C ILE A 825 -48.43 -2.16 -0.41
N PRO A 826 -49.18 -1.16 -0.91
CA PRO A 826 -49.71 -0.09 -0.08
C PRO A 826 -50.80 -0.64 0.85
N ILE A 827 -50.98 -0.02 2.01
CA ILE A 827 -52.04 -0.40 2.96
C ILE A 827 -53.36 0.26 2.60
N LEU A 828 -54.48 -0.42 2.81
CA LEU A 828 -55.82 0.18 2.71
C LEU A 828 -56.24 0.65 4.11
N VAL A 829 -56.44 1.95 4.28
CA VAL A 829 -56.90 2.52 5.55
C VAL A 829 -58.36 2.94 5.42
N ILE A 830 -59.25 2.27 6.16
CA ILE A 830 -60.68 2.57 6.18
C ILE A 830 -60.99 3.35 7.46
N THR A 831 -61.47 4.57 7.29
CA THR A 831 -61.84 5.50 8.38
C THR A 831 -63.30 5.89 8.29
N GLY A 832 -63.89 6.34 9.38
CA GLY A 832 -65.27 6.85 9.38
C GLY A 832 -65.87 6.87 10.78
N PRO A 833 -66.90 7.70 11.03
CA PRO A 833 -67.49 7.81 12.35
C PRO A 833 -68.18 6.52 12.81
N SER A 834 -68.43 6.41 14.11
CA SER A 834 -69.19 5.28 14.65
C SER A 834 -70.60 5.25 14.03
N GLY A 835 -70.94 4.15 13.36
CA GLY A 835 -72.25 3.98 12.70
C GLY A 835 -72.26 4.30 11.20
N SER A 836 -71.12 4.66 10.61
CA SER A 836 -71.02 4.93 9.16
C SER A 836 -71.13 3.70 8.26
N GLY A 837 -71.07 2.49 8.82
CA GLY A 837 -71.08 1.23 8.04
C GLY A 837 -69.70 0.69 7.69
N LYS A 838 -68.61 1.34 8.15
CA LYS A 838 -67.22 0.90 7.89
C LYS A 838 -66.95 -0.57 8.21
N THR A 839 -67.34 -1.06 9.39
CA THR A 839 -67.09 -2.44 9.82
C THR A 839 -67.87 -3.44 8.97
N THR A 840 -69.09 -3.09 8.54
CA THR A 840 -69.92 -3.92 7.65
C THR A 840 -69.28 -4.06 6.27
N LEU A 841 -68.87 -2.93 5.67
CA LEU A 841 -68.20 -2.92 4.36
C LEU A 841 -66.85 -3.64 4.39
N ASN A 842 -66.06 -3.41 5.46
CA ASN A 842 -64.77 -4.08 5.65
C ASN A 842 -64.93 -5.60 5.83
N THR A 843 -65.85 -6.04 6.69
CA THR A 843 -66.11 -7.49 6.89
C THR A 843 -66.51 -8.16 5.58
N ARG A 844 -67.35 -7.51 4.77
CA ARG A 844 -67.72 -8.03 3.45
C ARG A 844 -66.53 -8.07 2.49
N LEU A 845 -65.71 -7.02 2.45
CA LEU A 845 -64.48 -6.96 1.64
C LEU A 845 -63.54 -8.13 1.95
N ILE A 846 -63.27 -8.39 3.23
CA ILE A 846 -62.40 -9.49 3.65
C ILE A 846 -63.01 -10.85 3.31
N ASN A 847 -64.33 -11.03 3.47
CA ASN A 847 -64.98 -12.30 3.13
C ASN A 847 -64.95 -12.60 1.63
N ASP A 848 -65.26 -11.62 0.78
CA ASP A 848 -65.34 -11.80 -0.67
C ASP A 848 -63.95 -11.92 -1.33
N TYR A 849 -62.92 -11.30 -0.72
CA TYR A 849 -61.58 -11.17 -1.29
C TYR A 849 -60.45 -11.50 -0.29
N SER A 850 -60.63 -12.54 0.54
CA SER A 850 -59.67 -12.98 1.57
C SER A 850 -58.29 -13.43 1.05
N ASP A 851 -58.19 -13.76 -0.23
CA ASP A 851 -56.93 -14.04 -0.93
C ASP A 851 -56.18 -12.78 -1.36
N ILE A 852 -56.83 -11.62 -1.31
CA ILE A 852 -56.29 -10.31 -1.71
C ILE A 852 -56.15 -9.38 -0.51
N PHE A 853 -57.13 -9.30 0.38
CA PHE A 853 -57.16 -8.38 1.52
C PHE A 853 -57.19 -9.13 2.84
N GLU A 854 -56.51 -8.58 3.85
CA GLU A 854 -56.54 -9.11 5.21
C GLU A 854 -56.51 -7.98 6.25
N ASN A 855 -57.31 -8.11 7.30
CA ASN A 855 -57.35 -7.14 8.40
C ASN A 855 -56.08 -7.24 9.25
N SER A 856 -55.48 -6.08 9.57
CA SER A 856 -54.45 -5.99 10.59
C SER A 856 -55.08 -6.01 11.98
N VAL A 857 -54.78 -7.04 12.77
CA VAL A 857 -55.30 -7.18 14.14
C VAL A 857 -54.56 -6.19 15.05
N SER A 858 -55.29 -5.22 15.61
CA SER A 858 -54.74 -4.23 16.54
C SER A 858 -54.65 -4.77 17.97
N CYS A 859 -53.78 -4.21 18.80
CA CYS A 859 -53.77 -4.44 20.24
C CYS A 859 -54.77 -3.52 20.96
N THR A 860 -55.30 -3.95 22.10
CA THR A 860 -56.04 -3.08 23.03
C THR A 860 -55.82 -3.45 24.48
N THR A 861 -55.87 -2.46 25.38
CA THR A 861 -55.81 -2.67 26.84
C THR A 861 -57.19 -2.81 27.50
N ARG A 862 -58.24 -2.89 26.69
CA ARG A 862 -59.63 -3.05 27.14
C ARG A 862 -59.95 -4.53 27.29
N ASP A 863 -60.74 -4.92 28.29
CA ASP A 863 -61.24 -6.30 28.39
C ASP A 863 -62.11 -6.71 27.17
N PRO A 864 -62.02 -7.95 26.67
CA PRO A 864 -62.87 -8.46 25.57
C PRO A 864 -64.37 -8.32 25.87
N ARG A 865 -65.17 -7.91 24.87
CA ARG A 865 -66.65 -7.93 24.99
C ARG A 865 -67.20 -9.32 24.72
N SER A 866 -68.45 -9.56 25.11
CA SER A 866 -69.18 -10.79 24.78
C SER A 866 -69.14 -11.08 23.28
N GLY A 867 -68.48 -12.17 22.89
CA GLY A 867 -68.32 -12.61 21.51
C GLY A 867 -67.03 -12.16 20.81
N GLU A 868 -66.20 -11.30 21.42
CA GLU A 868 -64.88 -10.96 20.90
C GLU A 868 -63.87 -12.08 21.23
N GLN A 869 -62.98 -12.39 20.28
CA GLN A 869 -61.93 -13.40 20.42
C GLN A 869 -60.55 -12.74 20.32
N ASP A 870 -59.65 -13.15 21.21
CA ASP A 870 -58.25 -12.71 21.19
C ASP A 870 -57.54 -13.19 19.92
N GLY A 871 -56.72 -12.32 19.33
CA GLY A 871 -56.01 -12.58 18.07
C GLY A 871 -56.90 -12.53 16.81
N VAL A 872 -58.21 -12.32 16.96
CA VAL A 872 -59.16 -12.15 15.85
C VAL A 872 -59.67 -10.73 15.81
N ASN A 873 -60.25 -10.24 16.91
CA ASN A 873 -60.78 -8.89 17.00
C ASN A 873 -59.73 -7.88 17.42
N TYR A 874 -59.00 -8.22 18.49
CA TYR A 874 -57.84 -7.48 19.00
C TYR A 874 -56.89 -8.48 19.65
N TYR A 875 -55.62 -8.09 19.77
CA TYR A 875 -54.73 -8.65 20.79
C TYR A 875 -55.02 -7.94 22.11
N PHE A 876 -55.65 -8.62 23.06
CA PHE A 876 -56.03 -8.08 24.35
C PHE A 876 -54.83 -8.19 25.31
N ILE A 877 -54.11 -7.08 25.48
CA ILE A 877 -52.86 -7.04 26.26
C ILE A 877 -52.99 -6.11 27.47
N THR A 878 -52.13 -6.29 28.46
CA THR A 878 -52.11 -5.41 29.64
C THR A 878 -51.56 -4.03 29.30
N LYS A 879 -51.84 -3.02 30.16
CA LYS A 879 -51.27 -1.67 29.99
C LYS A 879 -49.74 -1.66 30.05
N ASP A 880 -49.14 -2.53 30.86
CA ASP A 880 -47.69 -2.63 31.00
C ASP A 880 -47.06 -3.23 29.75
N GLU A 881 -47.62 -4.33 29.22
CA GLU A 881 -47.19 -4.90 27.94
C GLU A 881 -47.35 -3.90 26.78
N PHE A 882 -48.46 -3.14 26.77
CA PHE A 882 -48.66 -2.09 25.78
C PHE A 882 -47.56 -1.02 25.87
N ASN A 883 -47.21 -0.57 27.08
CA ASN A 883 -46.14 0.43 27.27
C ASN A 883 -44.77 -0.11 26.86
N GLN A 884 -44.44 -1.37 27.18
CA GLN A 884 -43.21 -2.01 26.72
C GLN A 884 -43.13 -2.03 25.18
N LYS A 885 -44.24 -2.33 24.50
CA LYS A 885 -44.31 -2.29 23.03
C LYS A 885 -44.17 -0.88 22.46
N ILE A 886 -44.58 0.16 23.18
CA ILE A 886 -44.28 1.56 22.83
C ILE A 886 -42.77 1.82 22.96
N GLU A 887 -42.15 1.45 24.08
CA GLU A 887 -40.72 1.63 24.34
C GLU A 887 -39.85 0.90 23.30
N ASN A 888 -40.27 -0.29 22.88
CA ASN A 888 -39.61 -1.09 21.84
C ASN A 888 -39.94 -0.63 20.40
N ASN A 889 -40.74 0.42 20.21
CA ASN A 889 -41.16 0.91 18.89
C ASN A 889 -41.83 -0.16 18.01
N GLU A 890 -42.64 -1.04 18.61
CA GLU A 890 -43.32 -2.15 17.92
C GLU A 890 -44.65 -1.74 17.24
N PHE A 891 -45.23 -0.61 17.67
CA PHE A 891 -46.47 -0.09 17.09
C PHE A 891 -46.22 0.77 15.85
N LEU A 892 -47.06 0.58 14.84
CA LEU A 892 -47.16 1.45 13.68
C LEU A 892 -47.89 2.76 14.04
N GLU A 893 -48.98 2.65 14.78
CA GLU A 893 -49.67 3.77 15.42
C GLU A 893 -50.25 3.30 16.76
N HIS A 894 -50.47 4.24 17.67
CA HIS A 894 -51.23 3.98 18.87
C HIS A 894 -52.02 5.21 19.30
N ALA A 895 -53.17 4.98 19.93
CA ALA A 895 -54.05 6.01 20.47
C ALA A 895 -54.64 5.58 21.81
N GLU A 896 -55.08 6.55 22.60
CA GLU A 896 -55.86 6.28 23.82
C GLU A 896 -57.32 6.71 23.61
N TYR A 897 -58.24 5.80 23.87
CA TYR A 897 -59.67 6.00 23.72
C TYR A 897 -60.41 5.49 24.96
N ALA A 898 -61.20 6.38 25.58
CA ALA A 898 -62.02 6.07 26.77
C ALA A 898 -61.25 5.34 27.89
N GLY A 899 -60.01 5.76 28.15
CA GLY A 899 -59.13 5.21 29.21
C GLY A 899 -58.42 3.89 28.87
N ASN A 900 -58.58 3.40 27.63
CA ASN A 900 -57.90 2.20 27.10
C ASN A 900 -56.99 2.59 25.93
N LYS A 901 -55.87 1.88 25.79
CA LYS A 901 -54.95 2.08 24.67
C LYS A 901 -55.27 1.12 23.53
N TYR A 902 -55.02 1.58 22.31
CA TYR A 902 -55.20 0.84 21.06
C TYR A 902 -53.98 1.07 20.19
N GLY A 903 -53.51 0.07 19.46
CA GLY A 903 -52.40 0.28 18.54
C GLY A 903 -52.20 -0.87 17.57
N THR A 904 -51.77 -0.54 16.36
CA THR A 904 -51.54 -1.49 15.27
C THR A 904 -50.09 -1.96 15.27
N LEU A 905 -49.82 -3.28 15.27
CA LEU A 905 -48.46 -3.81 15.30
C LEU A 905 -47.78 -3.75 13.92
N LYS A 906 -46.49 -3.39 13.89
CA LYS A 906 -45.66 -3.46 12.67
C LYS A 906 -45.52 -4.90 12.16
N SER A 907 -45.50 -5.89 13.06
CA SER A 907 -45.38 -7.32 12.72
C SER A 907 -46.57 -7.84 11.92
N GLU A 908 -47.80 -7.37 12.20
CA GLU A 908 -48.99 -7.76 11.44
C GLU A 908 -48.90 -7.27 9.99
N LEU A 909 -48.44 -6.03 9.81
CA LEU A 909 -48.23 -5.48 8.48
C LEU A 909 -47.21 -6.30 7.67
N GLN A 910 -46.10 -6.69 8.31
CA GLN A 910 -45.06 -7.51 7.70
C GLN A 910 -45.58 -8.91 7.35
N ARG A 911 -46.35 -9.55 8.24
CA ARG A 911 -46.96 -10.86 8.02
C ARG A 911 -47.89 -10.86 6.81
N ILE A 912 -48.85 -9.92 6.77
CA ILE A 912 -49.83 -9.83 5.69
C ILE A 912 -49.14 -9.58 4.33
N ARG A 913 -48.14 -8.69 4.30
CA ARG A 913 -47.35 -8.42 3.09
C ARG A 913 -46.52 -9.63 2.64
N ALA A 914 -46.00 -10.44 3.57
CA ALA A 914 -45.26 -11.65 3.25
C ALA A 914 -46.14 -12.73 2.56
N GLU A 915 -47.45 -12.70 2.83
CA GLU A 915 -48.46 -13.52 2.17
C GLU A 915 -48.92 -12.92 0.82
N ASN A 916 -48.33 -11.82 0.35
CA ASN A 916 -48.71 -11.05 -0.84
C ASN A 916 -50.14 -10.50 -0.81
N LYS A 917 -50.70 -10.28 0.39
CA LYS A 917 -52.02 -9.67 0.58
C LYS A 917 -51.89 -8.17 0.90
N ILE A 918 -52.98 -7.45 0.71
CA ILE A 918 -53.16 -6.03 1.02
C ILE A 918 -53.63 -5.90 2.48
N PRO A 919 -52.83 -5.29 3.35
CA PRO A 919 -53.20 -5.02 4.73
C PRO A 919 -54.32 -3.97 4.80
N VAL A 920 -55.40 -4.30 5.50
CA VAL A 920 -56.54 -3.40 5.74
C VAL A 920 -56.54 -2.95 7.20
N LEU A 921 -56.53 -1.64 7.42
CA LEU A 921 -56.54 -1.02 8.74
C LEU A 921 -57.84 -0.24 8.92
N GLU A 922 -58.68 -0.67 9.85
CA GLU A 922 -59.88 0.07 10.27
C GLU A 922 -59.56 0.94 11.49
N ILE A 923 -59.11 2.17 11.26
CA ILE A 923 -58.64 3.10 12.30
C ILE A 923 -59.37 4.45 12.21
N ASP A 924 -59.20 5.31 13.22
CA ASP A 924 -59.78 6.65 13.21
C ASP A 924 -58.95 7.66 12.39
N ILE A 925 -59.44 8.90 12.30
CA ILE A 925 -58.77 9.97 11.55
C ILE A 925 -57.40 10.31 12.17
N GLN A 926 -57.24 10.16 13.49
CA GLN A 926 -55.98 10.47 14.18
C GLN A 926 -54.92 9.41 13.87
N GLY A 927 -55.29 8.12 13.91
CA GLY A 927 -54.45 7.02 13.47
C GLY A 927 -54.06 7.18 12.00
N CYS A 928 -55.03 7.46 11.13
CA CYS A 928 -54.76 7.72 9.70
C CYS A 928 -53.81 8.92 9.49
N ARG A 929 -53.95 9.99 10.28
CA ARG A 929 -53.03 11.14 10.27
C ARG A 929 -51.63 10.73 10.72
N SER A 930 -51.53 9.91 11.76
CA SER A 930 -50.25 9.39 12.26
C SER A 930 -49.52 8.63 11.15
N LEU A 931 -50.20 7.69 10.48
CA LEU A 931 -49.62 6.92 9.36
C LEU A 931 -49.19 7.81 8.19
N ARG A 932 -50.01 8.80 7.83
CA ARG A 932 -49.67 9.78 6.78
C ARG A 932 -48.42 10.58 7.13
N ASN A 933 -48.33 11.06 8.37
CA ASN A 933 -47.19 11.86 8.84
C ASN A 933 -45.90 11.04 8.90
N GLN A 934 -46.01 9.73 9.17
CA GLN A 934 -44.90 8.79 9.09
C GLN A 934 -44.51 8.43 7.64
N GLY A 935 -45.22 8.93 6.62
CA GLY A 935 -44.90 8.65 5.21
C GLY A 935 -45.24 7.24 4.75
N MET A 936 -46.18 6.56 5.42
CA MET A 936 -46.61 5.21 5.03
C MET A 936 -47.30 5.22 3.66
N GLY A 937 -46.91 4.31 2.77
CA GLY A 937 -47.62 4.08 1.52
C GLY A 937 -49.01 3.51 1.78
N MET A 938 -50.04 4.33 1.63
CA MET A 938 -51.42 3.97 1.96
C MET A 938 -52.42 4.56 0.97
N LYS A 939 -53.51 3.84 0.75
CA LYS A 939 -54.76 4.35 0.15
C LYS A 939 -55.79 4.52 1.25
N ASN A 940 -56.23 5.75 1.50
CA ASN A 940 -57.16 6.03 2.58
C ASN A 940 -58.58 6.37 2.11
N LEU A 941 -59.53 5.70 2.76
CA LEU A 941 -60.94 5.75 2.46
C LEU A 941 -61.68 6.31 3.67
N PHE A 942 -62.50 7.33 3.46
CA PHE A 942 -63.46 7.80 4.47
C PHE A 942 -64.86 7.33 4.13
N ILE A 943 -65.50 6.62 5.05
CA ILE A 943 -66.90 6.22 4.93
C ILE A 943 -67.75 7.31 5.58
N ASP A 944 -68.35 8.16 4.74
CA ASP A 944 -69.26 9.20 5.18
C ASP A 944 -70.62 8.56 5.50
N PRO A 945 -71.17 8.74 6.72
CA PRO A 945 -72.47 8.20 7.08
C PRO A 945 -73.64 8.79 6.26
N GLY A 946 -73.42 9.86 5.51
CA GLY A 946 -74.46 10.59 4.76
C GLY A 946 -75.22 11.54 5.69
N ASP A 947 -76.56 11.46 5.68
CA ASP A 947 -77.41 12.30 6.53
C ASP A 947 -77.25 11.92 8.02
N LEU A 948 -76.92 12.91 8.85
CA LEU A 948 -76.77 12.77 10.30
C LEU A 948 -78.06 12.32 11.00
N ASN A 949 -79.23 12.64 10.44
CA ASN A 949 -80.52 12.15 10.94
C ASN A 949 -80.66 10.64 10.71
N VAL A 950 -80.21 10.16 9.55
CA VAL A 950 -80.16 8.73 9.22
C VAL A 950 -79.12 8.02 10.10
N LEU A 951 -77.97 8.63 10.36
CA LEU A 951 -76.99 8.11 11.32
C LEU A 951 -77.58 8.01 12.73
N ARG A 952 -78.31 9.05 13.18
CA ARG A 952 -79.00 9.06 14.48
C ARG A 952 -80.00 7.91 14.57
N GLN A 953 -80.82 7.73 13.53
CA GLN A 953 -81.78 6.62 13.48
C GLN A 953 -81.06 5.26 13.54
N ARG A 954 -79.98 5.07 12.75
CA ARG A 954 -79.15 3.84 12.80
C ARG A 954 -78.55 3.58 14.19
N LEU A 955 -78.16 4.62 14.92
CA LEU A 955 -77.64 4.50 16.29
C LEU A 955 -78.74 4.16 17.31
N VAL A 956 -79.96 4.67 17.12
CA VAL A 956 -81.15 4.34 17.94
C VAL A 956 -81.57 2.88 17.69
N ASP A 957 -81.71 2.49 16.42
CA ASP A 957 -82.16 1.16 16.00
C ASP A 957 -81.19 0.04 16.43
N ARG A 958 -79.89 0.36 16.55
CA ARG A 958 -78.87 -0.57 17.05
C ARG A 958 -79.09 -0.97 18.52
N GLY A 959 -79.84 -0.19 19.29
CA GLY A 959 -80.19 -0.47 20.69
C GLY A 959 -79.02 -0.35 21.68
N GLY A 960 -79.35 -0.28 22.98
CA GLY A 960 -78.36 -0.37 24.07
C GLY A 960 -77.61 0.92 24.43
N LEU A 961 -78.03 2.09 23.93
CA LEU A 961 -77.44 3.40 24.24
C LEU A 961 -78.49 4.34 24.83
N THR A 962 -78.11 5.14 25.84
CA THR A 962 -78.95 6.22 26.37
C THR A 962 -78.98 7.41 25.42
N GLU A 963 -80.01 8.25 25.50
CA GLU A 963 -80.16 9.45 24.64
C GLU A 963 -78.94 10.40 24.75
N GLU A 964 -78.39 10.58 25.95
CA GLU A 964 -77.15 11.32 26.18
C GLU A 964 -75.95 10.73 25.40
N LYS A 965 -75.80 9.40 25.42
CA LYS A 965 -74.74 8.71 24.68
C LYS A 965 -74.94 8.82 23.16
N ILE A 966 -76.19 8.80 22.69
CA ILE A 966 -76.52 8.99 21.27
C ILE A 966 -76.14 10.42 20.83
N ASN A 967 -76.55 11.45 21.58
CA ASN A 967 -76.19 12.85 21.30
C ASN A 967 -74.67 13.03 21.25
N SER A 968 -73.93 12.50 22.25
CA SER A 968 -72.46 12.59 22.27
C SER A 968 -71.78 11.94 21.06
N ARG A 969 -72.36 10.87 20.50
CA ARG A 969 -71.84 10.19 19.31
C ARG A 969 -72.15 10.96 18.02
N ILE A 970 -73.30 11.61 17.94
CA ILE A 970 -73.66 12.48 16.80
C ILE A 970 -72.78 13.73 16.77
N GLU A 971 -72.61 14.44 17.89
CA GLU A 971 -71.71 15.60 17.97
C GLU A 971 -70.26 15.23 17.59
N ARG A 972 -69.83 14.02 17.95
CA ARG A 972 -68.52 13.52 17.56
C ARG A 972 -68.44 13.18 16.08
N ALA A 973 -69.46 12.54 15.52
CA ALA A 973 -69.52 12.25 14.09
C ALA A 973 -69.47 13.55 13.26
N GLU A 974 -70.16 14.61 13.70
CA GLU A 974 -70.06 15.95 13.10
C GLU A 974 -68.63 16.50 13.10
N LYS A 975 -67.92 16.36 14.23
CA LYS A 975 -66.50 16.77 14.34
C LYS A 975 -65.61 15.95 13.40
N GLU A 976 -65.78 14.63 13.35
CA GLU A 976 -64.99 13.74 12.49
C GLU A 976 -65.27 14.01 11.00
N ILE A 977 -66.52 14.26 10.60
CA ILE A 977 -66.87 14.64 9.22
C ILE A 977 -66.25 16.00 8.85
N LYS A 978 -66.29 16.98 9.76
CA LYS A 978 -65.65 18.29 9.55
C LYS A 978 -64.13 18.17 9.44
N GLU A 979 -63.52 17.32 10.25
CA GLU A 979 -62.09 17.01 10.19
C GLU A 979 -61.73 16.31 8.88
N ALA A 980 -62.56 15.35 8.44
CA ALA A 980 -62.35 14.61 7.20
C ALA A 980 -62.33 15.49 5.95
N LYS A 981 -63.21 16.51 5.89
CA LYS A 981 -63.24 17.50 4.80
C LYS A 981 -61.92 18.26 4.63
N ASN A 982 -61.15 18.43 5.71
CA ASN A 982 -59.86 19.11 5.70
C ASN A 982 -58.66 18.15 5.69
N PHE A 983 -58.88 16.84 5.74
CA PHE A 983 -57.81 15.84 5.83
C PHE A 983 -57.25 15.46 4.45
N GLY A 984 -58.08 15.50 3.41
CA GLY A 984 -57.71 15.12 2.03
C GLY A 984 -57.58 13.60 1.88
N PHE A 985 -58.71 12.88 1.95
CA PHE A 985 -58.78 11.44 1.67
C PHE A 985 -58.66 11.13 0.18
N ASP A 986 -58.09 9.97 -0.18
CA ASP A 986 -58.00 9.51 -1.56
C ASP A 986 -59.39 9.22 -2.15
N TYR A 987 -60.33 8.79 -1.29
CA TYR A 987 -61.74 8.70 -1.64
C TYR A 987 -62.64 8.86 -0.41
N THR A 988 -63.80 9.49 -0.62
CA THR A 988 -64.90 9.55 0.36
C THR A 988 -66.09 8.79 -0.21
N LEU A 989 -66.47 7.70 0.44
CA LEU A 989 -67.61 6.88 0.06
C LEU A 989 -68.81 7.28 0.93
N GLU A 990 -69.84 7.83 0.29
CA GLU A 990 -71.08 8.24 0.96
C GLU A 990 -72.04 7.04 1.12
N ASN A 991 -72.33 6.65 2.36
CA ASN A 991 -73.23 5.53 2.67
C ASN A 991 -74.71 5.97 2.72
N LYS A 992 -75.19 6.50 1.58
CA LYS A 992 -76.53 7.06 1.40
C LYS A 992 -77.56 6.10 0.80
N ASP A 993 -77.11 5.06 0.09
CA ASP A 993 -77.94 4.10 -0.63
C ASP A 993 -78.03 2.75 0.12
N ASP A 994 -78.61 1.73 -0.50
CA ASP A 994 -78.55 0.36 0.02
C ASP A 994 -77.09 -0.16 0.05
N ILE A 995 -76.83 -1.11 0.97
CA ILE A 995 -75.46 -1.58 1.24
C ILE A 995 -74.82 -2.29 0.04
N ASP A 996 -75.59 -2.89 -0.86
CA ASP A 996 -75.07 -3.57 -2.05
C ASP A 996 -74.56 -2.56 -3.08
N THR A 997 -75.32 -1.49 -3.33
CA THR A 997 -74.90 -0.39 -4.22
C THR A 997 -73.65 0.32 -3.71
N VAL A 998 -73.60 0.62 -2.40
CA VAL A 998 -72.43 1.25 -1.76
C VAL A 998 -71.20 0.34 -1.83
N TYR A 999 -71.38 -0.97 -1.62
CA TYR A 999 -70.29 -1.94 -1.73
C TYR A 999 -69.79 -2.11 -3.16
N SER A 1000 -70.66 -2.10 -4.17
CA SER A 1000 -70.22 -2.13 -5.58
C SER A 1000 -69.33 -0.93 -5.90
N THR A 1001 -69.71 0.27 -5.44
CA THR A 1001 -68.94 1.50 -5.63
C THR A 1001 -67.58 1.41 -4.93
N LEU A 1002 -67.55 0.84 -3.71
CA LEU A 1002 -66.29 0.55 -3.01
C LEU A 1002 -65.39 -0.34 -3.86
N ILE A 1003 -65.90 -1.47 -4.36
CA ILE A 1003 -65.11 -2.42 -5.17
C ILE A 1003 -64.61 -1.78 -6.46
N ASP A 1004 -65.44 -1.00 -7.15
CA ASP A 1004 -65.00 -0.28 -8.35
C ASP A 1004 -63.86 0.68 -8.06
N LYS A 1005 -63.90 1.37 -6.92
CA LYS A 1005 -62.78 2.22 -6.51
C LYS A 1005 -61.54 1.43 -6.14
N LEU A 1006 -61.68 0.33 -5.40
CA LEU A 1006 -60.55 -0.52 -5.03
C LEU A 1006 -59.88 -1.17 -6.26
N LYS A 1007 -60.62 -1.45 -7.34
CA LYS A 1007 -60.05 -1.93 -8.61
C LYS A 1007 -59.10 -0.91 -9.24
N GLU A 1008 -59.39 0.39 -9.11
CA GLU A 1008 -58.51 1.46 -9.60
C GLU A 1008 -57.20 1.54 -8.79
N TRP A 1009 -57.26 1.20 -7.50
CA TRP A 1009 -56.13 1.32 -6.58
C TRP A 1009 -55.23 0.08 -6.52
N PHE A 1010 -55.80 -1.11 -6.71
CA PHE A 1010 -55.11 -2.37 -6.45
C PHE A 1010 -55.21 -3.33 -7.65
N GLU A 1011 -54.09 -3.46 -8.37
CA GLU A 1011 -53.99 -4.33 -9.56
C GLU A 1011 -54.34 -5.82 -9.30
N PRO A 1012 -54.04 -6.44 -8.13
CA PRO A 1012 -54.47 -7.80 -7.85
C PRO A 1012 -56.01 -7.97 -7.92
N LEU A 1013 -56.76 -6.98 -7.42
CA LEU A 1013 -58.22 -7.00 -7.45
C LEU A 1013 -58.76 -6.83 -8.87
N LYS A 1014 -58.16 -5.90 -9.64
CA LYS A 1014 -58.47 -5.70 -11.05
C LYS A 1014 -58.22 -6.98 -11.86
N THR A 1015 -57.07 -7.62 -11.68
CA THR A 1015 -56.69 -8.86 -12.37
C THR A 1015 -57.65 -10.00 -12.06
N LYS A 1016 -57.98 -10.21 -10.77
CA LYS A 1016 -58.93 -11.25 -10.36
C LYS A 1016 -60.32 -11.02 -10.98
N LEU A 1017 -60.81 -9.79 -10.97
CA LEU A 1017 -62.14 -9.47 -11.50
C LEU A 1017 -62.19 -9.52 -13.04
N SER A 1018 -61.11 -9.13 -13.74
CA SER A 1018 -60.99 -9.34 -15.18
C SER A 1018 -60.91 -10.82 -15.56
N SER A 1019 -60.24 -11.66 -14.76
CA SER A 1019 -60.18 -13.11 -15.00
C SER A 1019 -61.52 -13.82 -14.76
N GLN A 1020 -62.28 -13.39 -13.75
CA GLN A 1020 -63.64 -13.89 -13.49
C GLN A 1020 -64.61 -13.50 -14.61
N GLN A 1021 -64.50 -12.28 -15.16
CA GLN A 1021 -65.29 -11.84 -16.33
C GLN A 1021 -64.91 -12.54 -17.64
N ALA A 1022 -63.68 -13.05 -17.79
CA ALA A 1022 -63.27 -13.80 -18.97
C ALA A 1022 -63.64 -15.30 -18.90
N THR A 1023 -63.98 -15.80 -17.69
CA THR A 1023 -64.39 -17.19 -17.44
C THR A 1023 -65.91 -17.37 -17.47
N LEU A 1024 -66.66 -16.29 -17.24
CA LEU A 1024 -68.10 -16.14 -17.48
C LEU A 1024 -68.37 -15.81 -18.95
#